data_AF-A0A3A4K5W8-F1
#
_entry.id   AF-A0A3A4K5W8-F1
#
_cell.length_a   1.000
_cell.length_b   1.000
_cell.length_c   1.000
_cell.angle_alpha   90.00
_cell.angle_beta   90.00
_cell.angle_gamma   90.00
#
_symmetry.space_group_name_H-M   'P 1'
#
loop_
_entity.id
_entity.type
_entity.pdbx_description
1 polymer ?
#
loop_
_entity_poly.entity_id
_entity_poly.type
_entity_poly.pdbx_seq_one_letter_code
_entity_poly.pdbx_strand_id
1 'polypeptide(L)'
;MSVLVWSTALCHGYENEPLPGDAGSAENFESQDENIKLPWTVNQPLFGPWKIEKIERRKEFVRLTIGNSQASTVVEIAKRRADHRNPWMTEEWIVQPAPQAQPPEALLGFIFNELKSMEAAGKIHFPEPPTPASLGLFHVGDRIKAWEIVNVIEKDRILLTLKNGALEYDFAATLNKASPDGLDPAELLDIQPLDSAIPADILASIPLEEMKHIATCRLLKNVGFSLPNSPYFHYLMTFFGLCTFLLALDGLRQGGFSRKRFFLNVLFSVIALLPLLVVGALLADLLGGVDHVNTNHPQAALCRLEERLANPPINPLKTNVNSREANYYSRTYNKNIPLPFGESRKNIYVFGGSSVVLPEKNTFADQLQKLLSNGASEAADVYNFGEIELDSFDVRSRVSDSFGFHLPDIVIVYAGHNDIEHGYSVVLLDYSFFRQTDLLDPLFQSIFSRLKDTSGALTFGNPDAAYSVFRRLDIESPLFQFFQSIGRFAPPEGLFEKANEKILASYQSNIEAVIDEASALHIPVIISTVVGNFYYSKQVGVGYDAEWYNALALNEQNYNRRLGYFQKARDAEIFNGHLHAKSFINDYLRSISRPGVHLVDLEATMIAQRRPFNHEDFMDTMHLTPTTHHFLAQLLYEKIMEKNLLGEAPASGQSPPLPNP
;
A
#
# COMPACT_ATOMS: atom_id res chain seq x y z
N MET A 1 -4.01 -25.72 2.53
CA MET A 1 -3.70 -25.62 3.98
C MET A 1 -2.23 -25.33 4.23
N SER A 2 -1.26 -26.01 3.62
CA SER A 2 0.18 -25.69 3.78
C SER A 2 0.54 -24.26 3.33
N VAL A 3 -0.14 -23.74 2.29
CA VAL A 3 -0.06 -22.33 1.86
C VAL A 3 -0.65 -21.36 2.89
N LEU A 4 -1.70 -21.77 3.61
CA LEU A 4 -2.37 -20.99 4.68
C LEU A 4 -1.55 -20.93 5.98
N VAL A 5 -0.73 -21.96 6.23
CA VAL A 5 0.22 -22.03 7.36
C VAL A 5 1.53 -21.30 7.04
N TRP A 6 1.94 -21.27 5.76
CA TRP A 6 3.13 -20.52 5.33
C TRP A 6 2.93 -19.01 5.31
N SER A 7 1.74 -18.52 4.93
CA SER A 7 1.43 -17.09 4.95
C SER A 7 1.36 -16.51 6.37
N THR A 8 0.89 -17.29 7.35
CA THR A 8 0.87 -16.87 8.76
C THR A 8 2.26 -16.84 9.40
N ALA A 9 3.18 -17.71 8.98
CA ALA A 9 4.58 -17.69 9.45
C ALA A 9 5.38 -16.49 8.90
N LEU A 10 5.04 -15.96 7.73
CA LEU A 10 5.67 -14.76 7.15
C LEU A 10 5.18 -13.46 7.81
N CYS A 11 3.94 -13.43 8.34
CA CYS A 11 3.39 -12.27 9.04
C CYS A 11 3.89 -12.10 10.49
N HIS A 12 4.64 -13.05 11.06
CA HIS A 12 5.21 -12.95 12.42
C HIS A 12 6.68 -12.49 12.45
N GLY A 13 7.22 -12.01 11.33
CA GLY A 13 8.60 -11.51 11.22
C GLY A 13 8.80 -10.01 11.48
N TYR A 14 7.75 -9.26 11.84
CA TYR A 14 7.81 -7.81 12.01
C TYR A 14 7.27 -7.40 13.40
N GLU A 15 8.16 -7.25 14.37
CA GLU A 15 7.87 -6.60 15.66
C GLU A 15 8.67 -5.29 15.82
N ASN A 16 7.91 -4.20 15.83
CA ASN A 16 8.05 -2.89 16.50
C ASN A 16 9.44 -2.38 16.96
N GLU A 17 9.82 -1.20 16.45
CA GLU A 17 10.68 -0.23 17.16
C GLU A 17 9.82 0.78 17.95
N PRO A 18 10.28 1.28 19.11
CA PRO A 18 9.66 2.43 19.78
C PRO A 18 10.15 3.76 19.18
N LEU A 19 9.23 4.72 19.09
CA LEU A 19 9.48 6.10 18.61
C LEU A 19 10.56 6.83 19.43
N PRO A 20 11.37 7.73 18.83
CA PRO A 20 12.37 8.50 19.55
C PRO A 20 11.69 9.57 20.42
N GLY A 21 12.02 9.55 21.72
CA GLY A 21 11.61 10.56 22.68
C GLY A 21 12.35 11.89 22.48
N ASP A 22 11.59 12.97 22.57
CA ASP A 22 12.09 14.35 22.60
C ASP A 22 13.08 14.56 23.76
N ALA A 23 14.25 15.11 23.44
CA ALA A 23 15.22 15.58 24.43
C ALA A 23 14.78 16.95 24.95
N GLY A 24 14.19 16.98 26.15
CA GLY A 24 13.81 18.23 26.82
C GLY A 24 13.66 18.08 28.33
N SER A 25 14.60 18.68 29.07
CA SER A 25 14.63 18.91 30.52
C SER A 25 14.85 17.70 31.46
N ALA A 26 15.98 17.77 32.16
CA ALA A 26 16.37 16.87 33.23
C ALA A 26 15.51 17.10 34.48
N GLU A 27 14.73 16.08 34.86
CA GLU A 27 14.33 15.87 36.24
C GLU A 27 14.56 14.40 36.62
N ASN A 28 15.21 14.21 37.77
CA ASN A 28 15.64 12.93 38.31
C ASN A 28 14.43 12.01 38.58
N PHE A 29 14.19 11.07 37.67
CA PHE A 29 13.49 9.82 37.99
C PHE A 29 14.54 8.72 38.05
N GLU A 30 14.84 8.22 39.25
CA GLU A 30 15.46 6.91 39.42
C GLU A 30 14.48 5.85 38.92
N SER A 31 14.49 5.57 37.61
CA SER A 31 13.80 4.42 37.07
C SER A 31 14.55 3.16 37.51
N GLN A 32 13.83 2.26 38.16
CA GLN A 32 14.25 0.87 38.35
C GLN A 32 14.29 0.19 36.97
N ASP A 33 15.30 0.49 36.17
CA ASP A 33 15.57 -0.18 34.90
C ASP A 33 16.21 -1.54 35.22
N GLU A 34 15.53 -2.62 34.85
CA GLU A 34 16.02 -3.99 34.98
C GLU A 34 17.26 -4.19 34.09
N ASN A 35 18.43 -3.97 34.70
CA ASN A 35 19.73 -4.11 34.07
C ASN A 35 19.88 -5.49 33.40
N ILE A 36 20.37 -5.50 32.16
CA ILE A 36 20.88 -6.69 31.45
C ILE A 36 21.89 -7.41 32.36
N LYS A 37 21.50 -8.54 32.95
CA LYS A 37 22.34 -9.36 33.85
C LYS A 37 23.02 -10.48 33.06
N LEU A 38 24.18 -10.18 32.51
CA LEU A 38 25.10 -11.20 32.00
C LEU A 38 25.87 -11.85 33.17
N PRO A 39 26.12 -13.18 33.15
CA PRO A 39 26.63 -13.92 34.31
C PRO A 39 28.12 -13.69 34.59
N TRP A 40 28.80 -12.89 33.77
CA TRP A 40 30.22 -12.62 33.97
C TRP A 40 30.49 -11.66 35.12
N THR A 41 31.62 -11.89 35.79
CA THR A 41 32.11 -11.06 36.90
C THR A 41 33.50 -10.49 36.61
N VAL A 42 33.84 -9.38 37.27
CA VAL A 42 35.19 -8.80 37.18
C VAL A 42 36.21 -9.80 37.75
N ASN A 43 37.36 -9.91 37.07
CA ASN A 43 38.42 -10.90 37.23
C ASN A 43 38.11 -12.33 36.75
N GLN A 44 36.95 -12.57 36.14
CA GLN A 44 36.67 -13.87 35.54
C GLN A 44 37.57 -14.12 34.31
N PRO A 45 38.24 -15.28 34.22
CA PRO A 45 38.94 -15.69 33.01
C PRO A 45 37.95 -16.00 31.89
N LEU A 46 38.23 -15.54 30.67
CA LEU A 46 37.43 -15.82 29.48
C LEU A 46 38.17 -16.82 28.58
N PHE A 47 39.21 -16.34 27.89
CA PHE A 47 39.89 -17.09 26.85
C PHE A 47 41.42 -16.94 26.98
N GLY A 48 42.12 -18.04 27.24
CA GLY A 48 43.57 -18.01 27.46
C GLY A 48 43.95 -17.09 28.63
N PRO A 49 44.89 -16.14 28.45
CA PRO A 49 45.30 -15.21 29.51
C PRO A 49 44.34 -14.00 29.67
N TRP A 50 43.28 -13.90 28.88
CA TRP A 50 42.34 -12.78 28.91
C TRP A 50 41.33 -12.94 30.03
N LYS A 51 41.18 -11.89 30.85
CA LYS A 51 40.20 -11.81 31.94
C LYS A 51 39.43 -10.49 31.86
N ILE A 52 38.22 -10.49 32.41
CA ILE A 52 37.40 -9.27 32.48
C ILE A 52 37.98 -8.35 33.55
N GLU A 53 38.36 -7.14 33.17
CA GLU A 53 38.92 -6.14 34.08
C GLU A 53 37.84 -5.15 34.54
N LYS A 54 36.83 -4.88 33.70
CA LYS A 54 35.74 -3.96 33.99
C LYS A 54 34.47 -4.38 33.25
N ILE A 55 33.32 -4.18 33.89
CA ILE A 55 32.00 -4.35 33.29
C ILE A 55 31.24 -3.02 33.44
N GLU A 56 30.86 -2.41 32.32
CA GLU A 56 30.01 -1.23 32.28
C GLU A 56 28.65 -1.64 31.72
N ARG A 57 27.58 -1.38 32.47
CA ARG A 57 26.21 -1.66 32.03
C ARG A 57 25.55 -0.36 31.60
N ARG A 58 25.14 -0.31 30.33
CA ARG A 58 24.32 0.75 29.76
C ARG A 58 22.96 0.17 29.40
N LYS A 59 21.99 1.04 29.14
CA LYS A 59 20.64 0.62 28.74
C LYS A 59 20.67 -0.16 27.42
N GLU A 60 21.57 0.22 26.54
CA GLU A 60 21.66 -0.29 25.17
C GLU A 60 22.63 -1.46 25.03
N PHE A 61 23.62 -1.58 25.91
CA PHE A 61 24.67 -2.59 25.82
C PHE A 61 25.37 -2.85 27.16
N VAL A 62 26.03 -4.00 27.26
CA VAL A 62 27.04 -4.29 28.28
C VAL A 62 28.42 -4.23 27.63
N ARG A 63 29.29 -3.39 28.18
CA ARG A 63 30.67 -3.21 27.70
C ARG A 63 31.65 -3.89 28.66
N LEU A 64 32.46 -4.78 28.10
CA LEU A 64 33.49 -5.53 28.81
C LEU A 64 34.86 -4.96 28.44
N THR A 65 35.59 -4.43 29.43
CA THR A 65 37.04 -4.20 29.28
C THR A 65 37.74 -5.50 29.66
N ILE A 66 38.49 -6.06 28.72
CA ILE A 66 39.11 -7.37 28.85
C ILE A 66 40.60 -7.19 28.62
N GLY A 67 41.42 -7.65 29.56
CA GLY A 67 42.86 -7.51 29.48
C GLY A 67 43.61 -8.78 29.81
N ASN A 68 44.87 -8.80 29.41
CA ASN A 68 45.89 -9.75 29.82
C ASN A 68 47.16 -8.97 30.22
N SER A 69 48.27 -9.66 30.51
CA SER A 69 49.51 -8.98 30.94
C SER A 69 50.17 -8.08 29.89
N GLN A 70 49.73 -8.13 28.62
CA GLN A 70 50.36 -7.45 27.49
C GLN A 70 49.43 -6.47 26.77
N ALA A 71 48.12 -6.66 26.83
CA ALA A 71 47.13 -5.87 26.09
C ALA A 71 45.79 -5.79 26.81
N SER A 72 45.02 -4.74 26.52
CA SER A 72 43.62 -4.58 26.94
C SER A 72 42.79 -4.18 25.73
N THR A 73 41.55 -4.66 25.67
CA THR A 73 40.59 -4.39 24.59
C THR A 73 39.18 -4.27 25.16
N VAL A 74 38.24 -3.81 24.33
CA VAL A 74 36.88 -3.55 24.75
C VAL A 74 35.88 -4.20 23.79
N VAL A 75 34.96 -4.97 24.34
CA VAL A 75 33.88 -5.66 23.61
C VAL A 75 32.53 -5.17 24.13
N GLU A 76 31.59 -4.94 23.22
CA GLU A 76 30.21 -4.59 23.52
C GLU A 76 29.27 -5.75 23.18
N ILE A 77 28.28 -5.96 24.05
CA ILE A 77 27.25 -6.96 23.92
C ILE A 77 25.92 -6.23 24.00
N ALA A 78 25.18 -6.23 22.90
CA ALA A 78 23.91 -5.50 22.77
C ALA A 78 22.81 -6.45 22.33
N LYS A 79 21.54 -6.02 22.48
CA LYS A 79 20.40 -6.75 21.92
C LYS A 79 20.50 -6.73 20.40
N ARG A 80 20.24 -7.87 19.77
CA ARG A 80 20.18 -7.97 18.31
C ARG A 80 19.00 -7.13 17.80
N ARG A 81 19.27 -6.33 16.77
CA ARG A 81 18.26 -5.63 15.99
C ARG A 81 18.16 -6.26 14.60
N ALA A 82 17.03 -6.07 13.93
CA ALA A 82 16.77 -6.68 12.62
C ALA A 82 17.76 -6.23 11.52
N ASP A 83 18.35 -5.06 11.67
CA ASP A 83 19.30 -4.42 10.76
C ASP A 83 20.78 -4.85 10.98
N HIS A 84 21.10 -5.47 12.11
CA HIS A 84 22.46 -5.90 12.40
C HIS A 84 22.94 -7.01 11.43
N ARG A 85 24.12 -6.83 10.82
CA ARG A 85 24.80 -7.81 9.95
C ARG A 85 26.22 -8.13 10.43
N ASN A 86 26.32 -8.68 11.64
CA ASN A 86 27.60 -9.03 12.27
C ASN A 86 27.80 -10.56 12.32
N PRO A 87 29.01 -11.09 12.04
CA PRO A 87 29.26 -12.54 12.10
C PRO A 87 29.09 -13.16 13.50
N TRP A 88 29.05 -12.36 14.56
CA TRP A 88 28.95 -12.79 15.96
C TRP A 88 27.57 -12.44 16.57
N MET A 89 26.50 -12.92 15.93
CA MET A 89 25.10 -12.70 16.37
C MET A 89 24.41 -14.00 16.76
N THR A 90 23.74 -13.99 17.92
CA THR A 90 22.88 -15.09 18.40
C THR A 90 21.41 -14.80 18.06
N GLU A 91 20.44 -15.51 18.64
CA GLU A 91 19.02 -15.21 18.41
C GLU A 91 18.66 -13.84 19.01
N GLU A 92 19.11 -13.55 20.24
CA GLU A 92 18.80 -12.32 20.96
C GLU A 92 19.96 -11.30 21.06
N TRP A 93 21.22 -11.70 20.81
CA TRP A 93 22.40 -10.87 21.13
C TRP A 93 23.34 -10.63 19.95
N ILE A 94 24.06 -9.50 19.98
CA ILE A 94 25.21 -9.20 19.11
C ILE A 94 26.47 -8.98 19.96
N VAL A 95 27.59 -9.55 19.55
CA VAL A 95 28.92 -9.29 20.11
C VAL A 95 29.74 -8.47 19.11
N GLN A 96 30.29 -7.34 19.53
CA GLN A 96 31.07 -6.49 18.62
C GLN A 96 32.21 -5.76 19.34
N PRO A 97 33.25 -5.33 18.62
CA PRO A 97 34.21 -4.37 19.17
C PRO A 97 33.52 -3.09 19.62
N ALA A 98 33.94 -2.52 20.76
CA ALA A 98 33.59 -1.13 21.05
C ALA A 98 34.20 -0.20 20.00
N PRO A 99 33.66 1.03 19.80
CA PRO A 99 34.25 2.00 18.89
C PRO A 99 35.75 2.17 19.15
N GLN A 100 36.57 2.04 18.09
CA GLN A 100 38.04 2.13 18.11
C GLN A 100 38.77 0.96 18.79
N ALA A 101 38.07 -0.03 19.34
CA ALA A 101 38.68 -1.25 19.84
C ALA A 101 38.92 -2.26 18.70
N GLN A 102 39.99 -3.05 18.82
CA GLN A 102 40.29 -4.15 17.90
C GLN A 102 40.57 -5.42 18.72
N PRO A 103 39.53 -6.03 19.34
CA PRO A 103 39.68 -7.29 20.06
C PRO A 103 40.12 -8.40 19.08
N PRO A 104 40.99 -9.33 19.52
CA PRO A 104 41.32 -10.50 18.71
C PRO A 104 40.06 -11.27 18.32
N GLU A 105 39.96 -11.69 17.06
CA GLU A 105 38.78 -12.40 16.55
C GLU A 105 38.44 -13.67 17.37
N ALA A 106 39.47 -14.38 17.86
CA ALA A 106 39.29 -15.54 18.73
C ALA A 106 38.57 -15.20 20.06
N LEU A 107 38.78 -13.98 20.59
CA LEU A 107 38.10 -13.51 21.80
C LEU A 107 36.62 -13.23 21.51
N LEU A 108 36.31 -12.58 20.38
CA LEU A 108 34.93 -12.34 19.94
C LEU A 108 34.19 -13.67 19.71
N GLY A 109 34.83 -14.61 19.01
CA GLY A 109 34.30 -15.95 18.78
C GLY A 109 34.05 -16.73 20.08
N PHE A 110 34.91 -16.59 21.09
CA PHE A 110 34.70 -17.22 22.40
C PHE A 110 33.47 -16.65 23.11
N ILE A 111 33.38 -15.32 23.25
CA ILE A 111 32.25 -14.64 23.91
C ILE A 111 30.93 -14.97 23.19
N PHE A 112 30.95 -14.95 21.87
CA PHE A 112 29.81 -15.33 21.04
C PHE A 112 29.32 -16.76 21.30
N ASN A 113 30.23 -17.74 21.31
CA ASN A 113 29.87 -19.13 21.55
C ASN A 113 29.38 -19.36 22.98
N GLU A 114 29.91 -18.63 23.95
CA GLU A 114 29.45 -18.69 25.35
C GLU A 114 28.02 -18.13 25.50
N LEU A 115 27.71 -16.97 24.90
CA LEU A 115 26.34 -16.43 24.88
C LEU A 115 25.37 -17.38 24.19
N LYS A 116 25.75 -17.91 23.03
CA LYS A 116 24.94 -18.88 22.29
C LYS A 116 24.64 -20.12 23.13
N SER A 117 25.62 -20.61 23.90
CA SER A 117 25.40 -21.74 24.81
C SER A 117 24.52 -21.39 26.01
N MET A 118 24.57 -20.16 26.51
CA MET A 118 23.73 -19.70 27.63
C MET A 118 22.28 -19.51 27.21
N GLU A 119 22.06 -18.95 26.02
CA GLU A 119 20.76 -18.79 25.38
C GLU A 119 20.11 -20.15 25.11
N ALA A 120 20.84 -21.09 24.49
CA ALA A 120 20.36 -22.46 24.29
C ALA A 120 20.03 -23.20 25.60
N ALA A 121 20.63 -22.78 26.72
CA ALA A 121 20.37 -23.34 28.05
C ALA A 121 19.29 -22.57 28.85
N GLY A 122 18.68 -21.51 28.28
CA GLY A 122 17.71 -20.65 28.96
C GLY A 122 18.26 -19.91 30.18
N LYS A 123 19.59 -19.71 30.24
CA LYS A 123 20.26 -19.06 31.38
C LYS A 123 20.29 -17.53 31.27
N ILE A 124 20.02 -17.01 30.07
CA ILE A 124 19.89 -15.60 29.78
C ILE A 124 18.60 -15.42 28.97
N HIS A 125 17.72 -14.54 29.44
CA HIS A 125 16.51 -14.12 28.74
C HIS A 125 16.28 -12.63 29.02
N PHE A 126 15.81 -11.91 28.02
CA PHE A 126 15.30 -10.56 28.22
C PHE A 126 13.90 -10.64 28.87
N PRO A 127 13.61 -9.88 29.94
CA PRO A 127 12.23 -9.78 30.41
C PRO A 127 11.38 -9.19 29.29
N GLU A 128 10.31 -9.89 28.90
CA GLU A 128 9.32 -9.35 27.97
C GLU A 128 8.67 -8.11 28.59
N PRO A 129 8.44 -7.03 27.81
CA PRO A 129 7.71 -5.88 28.31
C PRO A 129 6.28 -6.30 28.74
N PRO A 130 5.72 -5.70 29.80
CA PRO A 130 4.37 -6.04 30.24
C PRO A 130 3.35 -5.76 29.12
N THR A 131 2.52 -6.74 28.81
CA THR A 131 1.47 -6.62 27.80
C THR A 131 0.43 -5.55 28.17
N PRO A 132 -0.13 -4.79 27.21
CA PRO A 132 -1.11 -3.72 27.46
C PRO A 132 -2.37 -4.13 28.25
N ALA A 133 -2.68 -5.43 28.31
CA ALA A 133 -3.80 -5.98 29.09
C ALA A 133 -3.68 -5.67 30.61
N SER A 134 -2.49 -5.39 31.13
CA SER A 134 -2.30 -5.01 32.54
C SER A 134 -2.51 -3.53 32.84
N LEU A 135 -2.82 -2.68 31.84
CA LEU A 135 -2.90 -1.21 31.99
C LEU A 135 -4.32 -0.61 31.90
N GLY A 136 -5.37 -1.42 31.74
CA GLY A 136 -6.76 -1.02 32.07
C GLY A 136 -7.28 0.29 31.43
N LEU A 137 -7.04 0.53 30.13
CA LEU A 137 -7.58 1.68 29.41
C LEU A 137 -8.81 1.29 28.57
N PHE A 138 -9.95 1.97 28.82
CA PHE A 138 -11.24 1.77 28.14
C PHE A 138 -11.32 2.48 26.78
N HIS A 139 -11.98 1.84 25.79
CA HIS A 139 -12.19 2.34 24.43
C HIS A 139 -13.34 3.35 24.30
N VAL A 140 -13.11 4.42 23.52
CA VAL A 140 -14.06 5.47 23.12
C VAL A 140 -14.76 5.11 21.80
N GLY A 141 -15.34 3.90 21.72
CA GLY A 141 -15.99 3.37 20.51
C GLY A 141 -17.52 3.41 20.49
N ASP A 142 -18.16 3.66 21.63
CA ASP A 142 -19.61 3.58 21.76
C ASP A 142 -20.29 4.90 21.41
N ARG A 143 -20.49 5.16 20.10
CA ARG A 143 -21.61 5.95 19.54
C ARG A 143 -21.39 6.15 18.03
N ILE A 144 -22.09 5.36 17.22
CA ILE A 144 -22.86 5.76 16.02
C ILE A 144 -23.61 4.50 15.55
N LYS A 145 -24.95 4.54 15.58
CA LYS A 145 -25.86 3.53 15.02
C LYS A 145 -26.72 4.19 13.94
N ALA A 146 -26.78 3.59 12.76
CA ALA A 146 -27.92 3.56 11.80
C ALA A 146 -27.42 2.76 10.57
N TRP A 147 -28.12 1.86 9.88
CA TRP A 147 -29.53 1.69 9.54
C TRP A 147 -29.86 0.18 9.51
N GLU A 148 -31.09 -0.24 9.83
CA GLU A 148 -31.47 -1.66 9.88
C GLU A 148 -32.63 -1.93 8.91
N ILE A 149 -32.43 -2.87 7.98
CA ILE A 149 -33.47 -3.36 7.06
C ILE A 149 -34.21 -4.50 7.76
N VAL A 150 -35.52 -4.35 7.98
CA VAL A 150 -36.33 -5.36 8.69
C VAL A 150 -37.20 -6.11 7.68
N ASN A 151 -36.74 -7.31 7.28
CA ASN A 151 -37.41 -8.45 6.62
C ASN A 151 -38.43 -8.26 5.47
N VAL A 152 -38.36 -9.18 4.50
CA VAL A 152 -39.29 -9.35 3.37
C VAL A 152 -39.85 -10.77 3.37
N ILE A 153 -41.18 -10.89 3.23
CA ILE A 153 -41.95 -11.79 2.33
C ILE A 153 -43.33 -12.04 2.96
N GLU A 154 -44.37 -11.51 2.32
CA GLU A 154 -45.70 -12.14 2.32
C GLU A 154 -46.08 -12.38 0.85
N LYS A 155 -46.65 -13.56 0.58
CA LYS A 155 -46.87 -14.09 -0.78
C LYS A 155 -47.34 -13.01 -1.76
N ASP A 156 -46.50 -12.77 -2.75
CA ASP A 156 -46.77 -11.98 -3.96
C ASP A 156 -46.66 -10.44 -3.83
N ARG A 157 -46.12 -9.89 -2.72
CA ARG A 157 -45.82 -8.46 -2.57
C ARG A 157 -44.47 -8.18 -1.88
N ILE A 158 -43.77 -7.12 -2.32
CA ILE A 158 -42.61 -6.55 -1.61
C ILE A 158 -43.07 -5.26 -0.93
N LEU A 159 -43.00 -5.22 0.40
CA LEU A 159 -43.25 -4.01 1.18
C LEU A 159 -41.94 -3.55 1.81
N LEU A 160 -41.52 -2.32 1.55
CA LEU A 160 -40.36 -1.69 2.17
C LEU A 160 -40.85 -0.62 3.14
N THR A 161 -40.74 -0.90 4.44
CA THR A 161 -41.14 0.06 5.48
C THR A 161 -39.90 0.72 6.07
N LEU A 162 -39.68 1.99 5.73
CA LEU A 162 -38.73 2.84 6.45
C LEU A 162 -39.44 3.43 7.67
N LYS A 163 -38.74 3.56 8.80
CA LYS A 163 -39.36 3.88 10.10
C LYS A 163 -40.08 5.25 10.16
N ASN A 164 -40.08 6.06 9.09
CA ASN A 164 -40.79 7.35 9.00
C ASN A 164 -41.63 7.56 7.72
N GLY A 165 -42.01 6.50 6.99
CA GLY A 165 -42.94 6.64 5.87
C GLY A 165 -43.00 5.37 5.04
N ALA A 166 -44.22 4.88 4.79
CA ALA A 166 -44.44 3.74 3.91
C ALA A 166 -44.47 4.21 2.46
N LEU A 167 -43.69 3.56 1.59
CA LEU A 167 -43.83 3.67 0.14
C LEU A 167 -44.32 2.31 -0.36
N GLU A 168 -45.55 2.26 -0.86
CA GLU A 168 -46.14 1.03 -1.41
C GLU A 168 -45.88 0.99 -2.92
N TYR A 169 -45.21 -0.06 -3.39
CA TYR A 169 -44.95 -0.28 -4.81
C TYR A 169 -45.49 -1.65 -5.23
N ASP A 170 -46.65 -1.68 -5.88
CA ASP A 170 -47.29 -2.92 -6.35
C ASP A 170 -46.78 -3.30 -7.75
N PHE A 171 -45.67 -4.04 -7.77
CA PHE A 171 -45.00 -4.48 -9.00
C PHE A 171 -45.87 -5.41 -9.88
N ALA A 172 -46.83 -6.13 -9.27
CA ALA A 172 -47.69 -7.07 -9.97
C ALA A 172 -48.84 -6.38 -10.73
N ALA A 173 -49.29 -5.21 -10.26
CA ALA A 173 -50.31 -4.41 -10.94
C ALA A 173 -49.81 -3.80 -12.27
N THR A 174 -48.52 -3.48 -12.36
CA THR A 174 -47.91 -2.90 -13.58
C THR A 174 -47.68 -3.96 -14.66
N LEU A 175 -47.35 -5.19 -14.28
CA LEU A 175 -47.15 -6.31 -15.22
C LEU A 175 -48.46 -6.85 -15.80
N ASN A 176 -49.56 -6.82 -15.03
CA ASN A 176 -50.86 -7.32 -15.49
C ASN A 176 -51.63 -6.35 -16.42
N LYS A 177 -51.14 -5.11 -16.62
CA LYS A 177 -51.74 -4.14 -17.56
C LYS A 177 -51.06 -4.12 -18.94
N ALA A 178 -49.97 -4.85 -19.14
CA ALA A 178 -49.33 -4.97 -20.44
C ALA A 178 -50.08 -6.00 -21.32
N SER A 179 -50.94 -5.50 -22.20
CA SER A 179 -51.48 -6.28 -23.32
C SER A 179 -50.35 -6.66 -24.31
N PRO A 180 -50.44 -7.80 -25.01
CA PRO A 180 -49.45 -8.21 -26.03
C PRO A 180 -49.22 -7.19 -27.16
N ASP A 181 -50.11 -6.22 -27.35
CA ASP A 181 -50.10 -5.30 -28.50
C ASP A 181 -49.52 -3.90 -28.20
N GLY A 182 -48.73 -3.73 -27.14
CA GLY A 182 -47.99 -2.51 -26.85
C GLY A 182 -48.76 -1.44 -26.07
N LEU A 183 -48.04 -0.68 -25.23
CA LEU A 183 -48.58 0.40 -24.40
C LEU A 183 -48.62 1.73 -25.17
N ASP A 184 -49.70 2.49 -25.00
CA ASP A 184 -49.82 3.88 -25.48
C ASP A 184 -48.84 4.79 -24.71
N PRO A 185 -47.91 5.50 -25.39
CA PRO A 185 -46.96 6.41 -24.74
C PRO A 185 -47.60 7.49 -23.87
N ALA A 186 -48.88 7.83 -24.08
CA ALA A 186 -49.60 8.81 -23.27
C ALA A 186 -49.90 8.33 -21.84
N GLU A 187 -49.99 7.02 -21.59
CA GLU A 187 -50.23 6.46 -20.24
C GLU A 187 -48.95 6.33 -19.39
N LEU A 188 -47.77 6.45 -20.00
CA LEU A 188 -46.47 6.43 -19.32
C LEU A 188 -46.09 7.77 -18.67
N LEU A 189 -46.77 8.86 -19.01
CA LEU A 189 -46.44 10.22 -18.54
C LEU A 189 -46.92 10.54 -17.11
N ASP A 190 -47.78 9.70 -16.51
CA ASP A 190 -48.35 9.94 -15.17
C ASP A 190 -47.61 9.21 -14.03
N ILE A 191 -46.50 8.53 -14.32
CA ILE A 191 -45.69 7.82 -13.30
C ILE A 191 -44.25 8.33 -13.33
N GLN A 192 -43.98 9.39 -12.57
CA GLN A 192 -42.62 9.85 -12.29
C GLN A 192 -42.18 9.44 -10.88
N PRO A 193 -41.04 8.76 -10.73
CA PRO A 193 -40.11 9.04 -9.66
C PRO A 193 -39.05 10.03 -10.18
N LEU A 194 -38.89 11.15 -9.46
CA LEU A 194 -37.65 11.92 -9.54
C LEU A 194 -36.48 10.98 -9.20
N ASP A 195 -35.41 11.09 -9.99
CA ASP A 195 -34.11 10.45 -9.83
C ASP A 195 -33.97 8.96 -10.19
N SER A 196 -34.20 8.62 -11.47
CA SER A 196 -33.50 7.47 -12.07
C SER A 196 -32.80 7.85 -13.37
N ALA A 197 -31.49 7.60 -13.41
CA ALA A 197 -30.56 8.00 -14.47
C ALA A 197 -30.55 7.07 -15.69
N ILE A 198 -31.67 6.42 -16.01
CA ILE A 198 -31.77 5.55 -17.19
C ILE A 198 -32.93 6.03 -18.06
N PRO A 199 -32.64 6.60 -19.24
CA PRO A 199 -33.64 7.02 -20.21
C PRO A 199 -34.61 5.89 -20.58
N ALA A 200 -35.91 6.21 -20.65
CA ALA A 200 -36.99 5.23 -20.86
C ALA A 200 -36.93 4.51 -22.22
N ASP A 201 -36.30 5.13 -23.21
CA ASP A 201 -36.01 4.56 -24.54
C ASP A 201 -34.98 3.43 -24.48
N ILE A 202 -34.02 3.48 -23.55
CA ILE A 202 -33.07 2.39 -23.32
C ILE A 202 -33.80 1.18 -22.73
N LEU A 203 -34.67 1.38 -21.74
CA LEU A 203 -35.46 0.30 -21.13
C LEU A 203 -36.43 -0.35 -22.13
N ALA A 204 -37.01 0.43 -23.05
CA ALA A 204 -37.89 -0.08 -24.09
C ALA A 204 -37.17 -0.91 -25.17
N SER A 205 -35.84 -0.74 -25.31
CA SER A 205 -35.03 -1.46 -26.31
C SER A 205 -34.56 -2.84 -25.87
N ILE A 206 -34.71 -3.19 -24.59
CA ILE A 206 -34.24 -4.46 -24.04
C ILE A 206 -35.33 -5.54 -24.29
N PRO A 207 -35.02 -6.63 -25.02
CA PRO A 207 -35.95 -7.73 -25.22
C PRO A 207 -36.50 -8.27 -23.89
N LEU A 208 -37.79 -8.61 -23.88
CA LEU A 208 -38.48 -9.12 -22.69
C LEU A 208 -37.79 -10.33 -22.05
N GLU A 209 -37.15 -11.19 -22.85
CA GLU A 209 -36.36 -12.34 -22.36
C GLU A 209 -35.06 -11.92 -21.66
N GLU A 210 -34.45 -10.82 -22.09
CA GLU A 210 -33.26 -10.24 -21.46
C GLU A 210 -33.65 -9.51 -20.16
N MET A 211 -34.81 -8.84 -20.13
CA MET A 211 -35.39 -8.31 -18.88
C MET A 211 -35.75 -9.42 -17.89
N LYS A 212 -36.33 -10.55 -18.36
CA LYS A 212 -36.60 -11.72 -17.51
C LYS A 212 -35.31 -12.34 -16.98
N HIS A 213 -34.26 -12.39 -17.79
CA HIS A 213 -32.95 -12.86 -17.35
C HIS A 213 -32.36 -11.94 -16.28
N ILE A 214 -32.36 -10.62 -16.50
CA ILE A 214 -31.89 -9.60 -15.54
C ILE A 214 -32.71 -9.65 -14.24
N ALA A 215 -34.05 -9.77 -14.34
CA ALA A 215 -34.94 -9.88 -13.19
C ALA A 215 -34.72 -11.19 -12.42
N THR A 216 -34.53 -12.31 -13.11
CA THR A 216 -34.23 -13.62 -12.50
C THR A 216 -32.86 -13.60 -11.82
N CYS A 217 -31.84 -13.00 -12.45
CA CYS A 217 -30.52 -12.79 -11.87
C CYS A 217 -30.58 -11.89 -10.63
N ARG A 218 -31.39 -10.81 -10.64
CA ARG A 218 -31.60 -9.95 -9.46
C ARG A 218 -32.40 -10.64 -8.35
N LEU A 219 -33.41 -11.44 -8.71
CA LEU A 219 -34.21 -12.21 -7.76
C LEU A 219 -33.34 -13.25 -7.04
N LEU A 220 -32.49 -13.97 -7.78
CA LEU A 220 -31.54 -14.95 -7.23
C LEU A 220 -30.45 -14.28 -6.37
N LYS A 221 -30.02 -13.05 -6.73
CA LYS A 221 -29.08 -12.25 -5.94
C LYS A 221 -29.65 -11.81 -4.58
N ASN A 222 -30.97 -11.64 -4.47
CA ASN A 222 -31.64 -11.21 -3.24
C ASN A 222 -32.00 -12.36 -2.27
N VAL A 223 -31.84 -13.64 -2.67
CA VAL A 223 -32.04 -14.81 -1.78
C VAL A 223 -30.75 -15.22 -1.06
N GLY A 224 -29.69 -14.40 -1.14
CA GLY A 224 -28.55 -14.46 -0.22
C GLY A 224 -27.52 -15.57 -0.47
N PHE A 225 -27.71 -16.41 -1.49
CA PHE A 225 -26.68 -17.32 -2.00
C PHE A 225 -26.94 -17.58 -3.48
N SER A 226 -26.26 -16.87 -4.38
CA SER A 226 -25.98 -17.43 -5.70
C SER A 226 -25.06 -18.62 -5.48
N LEU A 227 -25.61 -19.84 -5.44
CA LEU A 227 -24.76 -21.02 -5.62
C LEU A 227 -24.02 -20.81 -6.94
N PRO A 228 -22.68 -20.86 -6.96
CA PRO A 228 -21.96 -20.49 -8.16
C PRO A 228 -22.40 -21.42 -9.28
N ASN A 229 -22.84 -20.86 -10.42
CA ASN A 229 -23.07 -21.57 -11.67
C ASN A 229 -21.78 -22.21 -12.24
N SER A 230 -20.72 -22.27 -11.43
CA SER A 230 -19.49 -22.96 -11.71
C SER A 230 -19.76 -24.45 -11.91
N PRO A 231 -19.35 -25.03 -13.06
CA PRO A 231 -19.44 -26.47 -13.26
C PRO A 231 -18.65 -27.24 -12.19
N TYR A 232 -17.58 -26.66 -11.65
CA TYR A 232 -16.80 -27.26 -10.56
C TYR A 232 -17.62 -27.48 -9.29
N PHE A 233 -18.48 -26.52 -8.93
CA PHE A 233 -19.34 -26.66 -7.75
C PHE A 233 -20.33 -27.81 -7.92
N HIS A 234 -20.92 -27.96 -9.12
CA HIS A 234 -21.85 -29.05 -9.44
C HIS A 234 -21.17 -30.42 -9.40
N TYR A 235 -19.96 -30.54 -9.96
CA TYR A 235 -19.17 -31.78 -9.89
C TYR A 235 -18.81 -32.13 -8.44
N LEU A 236 -18.43 -31.13 -7.65
CA LEU A 236 -18.09 -31.30 -6.25
C LEU A 236 -19.29 -31.80 -5.42
N MET A 237 -20.45 -31.14 -5.56
CA MET A 237 -21.67 -31.53 -4.86
C MET A 237 -22.14 -32.93 -5.25
N THR A 238 -21.99 -33.30 -6.53
CA THR A 238 -22.29 -34.64 -7.02
C THR A 238 -21.36 -35.69 -6.41
N PHE A 239 -20.05 -35.40 -6.38
CA PHE A 239 -19.06 -36.29 -5.77
C PHE A 239 -19.31 -36.50 -4.26
N PHE A 240 -19.57 -35.43 -3.50
CA PHE A 240 -19.88 -35.55 -2.07
C PHE A 240 -21.21 -36.26 -1.80
N GLY A 241 -22.23 -36.01 -2.63
CA GLY A 241 -23.49 -36.75 -2.58
C GLY A 241 -23.25 -38.25 -2.76
N LEU A 242 -22.39 -38.63 -3.72
CA LEU A 242 -22.01 -40.01 -3.95
C LEU A 242 -21.21 -40.61 -2.77
N CYS A 243 -20.21 -39.91 -2.25
CA CYS A 243 -19.44 -40.38 -1.09
C CYS A 243 -20.32 -40.57 0.16
N THR A 244 -21.23 -39.63 0.44
CA THR A 244 -22.16 -39.73 1.55
C THR A 244 -23.09 -40.94 1.39
N PHE A 245 -23.59 -41.17 0.17
CA PHE A 245 -24.42 -42.33 -0.15
C PHE A 245 -23.67 -43.64 0.04
N LEU A 246 -22.41 -43.74 -0.43
CA LEU A 246 -21.58 -44.93 -0.29
C LEU A 246 -21.23 -45.23 1.18
N LEU A 247 -20.92 -44.21 1.99
CA LEU A 247 -20.68 -44.37 3.43
C LEU A 247 -21.94 -44.83 4.17
N ALA A 248 -23.12 -44.34 3.78
CA ALA A 248 -24.39 -44.80 4.32
C ALA A 248 -24.65 -46.28 3.98
N LEU A 249 -24.38 -46.71 2.74
CA LEU A 249 -24.51 -48.11 2.32
C LEU A 249 -23.54 -49.05 3.05
N ASP A 250 -22.29 -48.65 3.26
CA ASP A 250 -21.32 -49.46 4.01
C ASP A 250 -21.73 -49.60 5.49
N GLY A 251 -22.24 -48.52 6.08
CA GLY A 251 -22.83 -48.56 7.43
C GLY A 251 -24.03 -49.52 7.55
N LEU A 252 -24.82 -49.68 6.48
CA LEU A 252 -25.90 -50.68 6.41
C LEU A 252 -25.38 -52.11 6.28
N ARG A 253 -24.23 -52.30 5.65
CA ARG A 253 -23.60 -53.62 5.45
C ARG A 253 -22.97 -54.16 6.74
N GLN A 254 -22.39 -53.31 7.57
CA GLN A 254 -21.60 -53.71 8.74
C GLN A 254 -22.40 -53.91 10.03
N GLY A 255 -23.69 -53.60 10.06
CA GLY A 255 -24.53 -53.81 11.24
C GLY A 255 -26.01 -53.91 10.91
N GLY A 256 -26.75 -54.73 11.68
CA GLY A 256 -28.20 -54.85 11.53
C GLY A 256 -28.89 -53.48 11.50
N PHE A 257 -29.82 -53.30 10.56
CA PHE A 257 -30.48 -52.02 10.33
C PHE A 257 -31.23 -51.54 11.58
N SER A 258 -30.81 -50.43 12.15
CA SER A 258 -31.62 -49.65 13.07
C SER A 258 -31.69 -48.21 12.57
N ARG A 259 -32.90 -47.62 12.57
CA ARG A 259 -33.11 -46.22 12.18
C ARG A 259 -32.13 -45.30 12.90
N LYS A 260 -31.94 -45.49 14.22
CA LYS A 260 -31.04 -44.67 15.04
C LYS A 260 -29.58 -44.76 14.56
N ARG A 261 -29.08 -45.96 14.26
CA ARG A 261 -27.70 -46.16 13.79
C ARG A 261 -27.51 -45.59 12.40
N PHE A 262 -28.50 -45.75 11.51
CA PHE A 262 -28.50 -45.15 10.18
C PHE A 262 -28.42 -43.62 10.27
N PHE A 263 -29.29 -42.97 11.05
CA PHE A 263 -29.28 -41.52 11.22
C PHE A 263 -27.97 -41.00 11.82
N LEU A 264 -27.41 -41.67 12.84
CA LEU A 264 -26.13 -41.28 13.41
C LEU A 264 -24.99 -41.41 12.40
N ASN A 265 -24.93 -42.50 11.63
CA ASN A 265 -23.90 -42.70 10.60
C ASN A 265 -24.00 -41.65 9.49
N VAL A 266 -25.21 -41.29 9.06
CA VAL A 266 -25.42 -40.20 8.10
C VAL A 266 -24.95 -38.87 8.68
N LEU A 267 -25.34 -38.54 9.91
CA LEU A 267 -24.92 -37.31 10.58
C LEU A 267 -23.41 -37.22 10.74
N PHE A 268 -22.74 -38.28 11.20
CA PHE A 268 -21.28 -38.33 11.31
C PHE A 268 -20.60 -38.21 9.95
N SER A 269 -21.15 -38.84 8.90
CA SER A 269 -20.60 -38.72 7.55
C SER A 269 -20.73 -37.30 7.02
N VAL A 270 -21.87 -36.63 7.24
CA VAL A 270 -22.07 -35.23 6.86
C VAL A 270 -21.09 -34.32 7.62
N ILE A 271 -20.93 -34.50 8.93
CA ILE A 271 -19.99 -33.72 9.75
C ILE A 271 -18.54 -33.96 9.28
N ALA A 272 -18.16 -35.20 8.99
CA ALA A 272 -16.82 -35.55 8.53
C ALA A 272 -16.53 -35.02 7.11
N LEU A 273 -17.54 -34.93 6.25
CA LEU A 273 -17.40 -34.44 4.87
C LEU A 273 -17.58 -32.92 4.76
N LEU A 274 -18.20 -32.26 5.73
CA LEU A 274 -18.46 -30.81 5.68
C LEU A 274 -17.17 -29.98 5.47
N PRO A 275 -16.04 -30.23 6.17
CA PRO A 275 -14.81 -29.49 5.91
C PRO A 275 -14.30 -29.68 4.47
N LEU A 276 -14.43 -30.89 3.92
CA LEU A 276 -14.02 -31.19 2.55
C LEU A 276 -14.94 -30.52 1.52
N LEU A 277 -16.24 -30.44 1.82
CA LEU A 277 -17.21 -29.72 0.99
C LEU A 277 -16.95 -28.22 1.00
N VAL A 278 -16.65 -27.63 2.17
CA VAL A 278 -16.25 -26.22 2.29
C VAL A 278 -14.96 -25.96 1.50
N VAL A 279 -13.91 -26.77 1.71
CA VAL A 279 -12.65 -26.64 0.96
C VAL A 279 -12.88 -26.78 -0.55
N GLY A 280 -13.68 -27.76 -0.96
CA GLY A 280 -14.00 -27.96 -2.37
C GLY A 280 -14.79 -26.81 -2.98
N ALA A 281 -15.73 -26.22 -2.22
CA ALA A 281 -16.50 -25.06 -2.67
C ALA A 281 -15.60 -23.83 -2.82
N LEU A 282 -14.71 -23.59 -1.85
CA LEU A 282 -13.70 -22.52 -1.92
C LEU A 282 -12.74 -22.73 -3.10
N LEU A 283 -12.32 -23.97 -3.38
CA LEU A 283 -11.49 -24.27 -4.56
C LEU A 283 -12.26 -24.07 -5.86
N ALA A 284 -13.53 -24.47 -5.92
CA ALA A 284 -14.38 -24.26 -7.10
C ALA A 284 -14.63 -22.77 -7.37
N ASP A 285 -14.79 -21.96 -6.32
CA ASP A 285 -14.91 -20.50 -6.37
C ASP A 285 -13.61 -19.87 -6.89
N LEU A 286 -12.46 -20.28 -6.34
CA LEU A 286 -11.14 -19.83 -6.81
C LEU A 286 -10.88 -20.18 -8.28
N LEU A 287 -11.17 -21.42 -8.69
CA LEU A 287 -10.99 -21.86 -10.07
C LEU A 287 -11.94 -21.14 -11.02
N GLY A 288 -13.16 -20.83 -10.58
CA GLY A 288 -14.08 -19.95 -11.33
C GLY A 288 -13.49 -18.56 -11.54
N GLY A 289 -12.87 -17.98 -10.50
CA GLY A 289 -12.10 -16.73 -10.61
C GLY A 289 -10.96 -16.82 -11.61
N VAL A 290 -10.18 -17.91 -11.61
CA VAL A 290 -9.09 -18.14 -12.58
C VAL A 290 -9.61 -18.23 -14.01
N ASP A 291 -10.69 -18.99 -14.23
CA ASP A 291 -11.31 -19.12 -15.56
C ASP A 291 -11.86 -17.78 -16.05
N HIS A 292 -12.48 -16.99 -15.15
CA HIS A 292 -12.92 -15.64 -15.48
C HIS A 292 -11.75 -14.76 -15.94
N VAL A 293 -10.67 -14.75 -15.17
CA VAL A 293 -9.48 -13.96 -15.48
C VAL A 293 -8.84 -14.38 -16.81
N ASN A 294 -8.81 -15.67 -17.13
CA ASN A 294 -8.28 -16.18 -18.41
C ASN A 294 -9.18 -15.89 -19.62
N THR A 295 -10.48 -15.73 -19.40
CA THR A 295 -11.45 -15.46 -20.47
C THR A 295 -11.66 -13.97 -20.72
N ASN A 296 -11.13 -13.10 -19.85
CA ASN A 296 -11.26 -11.66 -20.01
C ASN A 296 -10.53 -11.14 -21.24
N HIS A 297 -11.26 -10.35 -22.03
CA HIS A 297 -10.74 -9.77 -23.26
C HIS A 297 -9.78 -8.61 -22.94
N PRO A 298 -8.51 -8.67 -23.39
CA PRO A 298 -7.54 -7.59 -23.12
C PRO A 298 -8.02 -6.22 -23.62
N GLN A 299 -8.83 -6.19 -24.70
CA GLN A 299 -9.40 -4.95 -25.22
C GLN A 299 -10.36 -4.27 -24.23
N ALA A 300 -11.10 -5.04 -23.41
CA ALA A 300 -12.02 -4.48 -22.43
C ALA A 300 -11.27 -3.78 -21.29
N ALA A 301 -10.15 -4.37 -20.83
CA ALA A 301 -9.28 -3.77 -19.82
C ALA A 301 -8.61 -2.49 -20.35
N LEU A 302 -8.11 -2.52 -21.59
CA LEU A 302 -7.52 -1.35 -22.24
C LEU A 302 -8.55 -0.24 -22.47
N CYS A 303 -9.79 -0.57 -22.87
CA CYS A 303 -10.86 0.40 -23.05
C CYS A 303 -11.22 1.09 -21.73
N ARG A 304 -11.30 0.35 -20.61
CA ARG A 304 -11.51 0.93 -19.28
C ARG A 304 -10.35 1.84 -18.84
N LEU A 305 -9.12 1.43 -19.13
CA LEU A 305 -7.95 2.28 -18.88
C LEU A 305 -8.06 3.59 -19.68
N GLU A 306 -8.37 3.52 -20.98
CA GLU A 306 -8.58 4.71 -21.81
C GLU A 306 -9.69 5.60 -21.27
N GLU A 307 -10.82 5.03 -20.87
CA GLU A 307 -11.94 5.76 -20.27
C GLU A 307 -11.53 6.47 -18.97
N ARG A 308 -10.78 5.79 -18.10
CA ARG A 308 -10.23 6.35 -16.85
C ARG A 308 -9.21 7.45 -17.11
N LEU A 309 -8.38 7.32 -18.13
CA LEU A 309 -7.38 8.32 -18.52
C LEU A 309 -8.04 9.54 -19.20
N ALA A 310 -9.13 9.33 -19.93
CA ALA A 310 -9.92 10.41 -20.54
C ALA A 310 -10.75 11.17 -19.49
N ASN A 311 -11.23 10.47 -18.45
CA ASN A 311 -12.07 11.03 -17.39
C ASN A 311 -11.48 10.72 -16.00
N PRO A 312 -10.31 11.29 -15.67
CA PRO A 312 -9.70 11.08 -14.37
C PRO A 312 -10.58 11.69 -13.25
N PRO A 313 -10.74 11.04 -12.10
CA PRO A 313 -11.21 11.70 -10.90
C PRO A 313 -10.14 12.71 -10.47
N ILE A 314 -10.42 13.98 -10.73
CA ILE A 314 -9.51 15.07 -10.36
C ILE A 314 -9.88 15.56 -8.95
N ASN A 315 -8.86 15.78 -8.13
CA ASN A 315 -8.96 16.34 -6.80
C ASN A 315 -8.44 17.78 -6.79
N PRO A 316 -9.23 18.76 -7.28
CA PRO A 316 -8.80 20.15 -7.39
C PRO A 316 -8.47 20.73 -6.01
N LEU A 317 -7.71 21.82 -5.99
CA LEU A 317 -7.43 22.55 -4.76
C LEU A 317 -8.74 23.13 -4.21
N LYS A 318 -9.20 22.62 -3.07
CA LYS A 318 -10.31 23.22 -2.34
C LYS A 318 -9.81 24.44 -1.60
N THR A 319 -10.04 25.61 -2.18
CA THR A 319 -9.67 26.88 -1.57
C THR A 319 -10.87 27.59 -0.95
N ASN A 320 -10.64 28.23 0.19
CA ASN A 320 -11.57 29.16 0.77
C ASN A 320 -10.92 30.55 0.72
N VAL A 321 -11.24 31.31 -0.32
CA VAL A 321 -10.72 32.67 -0.50
C VAL A 321 -11.64 33.62 0.26
N ASN A 322 -11.32 33.87 1.53
CA ASN A 322 -11.87 35.01 2.26
C ASN A 322 -10.90 36.19 2.11
N SER A 323 -11.42 37.42 2.08
CA SER A 323 -10.71 38.66 1.71
C SER A 323 -9.47 39.05 2.55
N ARG A 324 -9.04 38.23 3.51
CA ARG A 324 -7.91 38.50 4.40
C ARG A 324 -6.87 37.38 4.51
N GLU A 325 -7.22 36.13 4.18
CA GLU A 325 -6.31 35.00 4.28
C GLU A 325 -6.70 33.96 3.22
N ALA A 326 -5.78 33.65 2.30
CA ALA A 326 -5.94 32.50 1.43
C ALA A 326 -5.47 31.26 2.18
N ASN A 327 -6.36 30.27 2.26
CA ASN A 327 -6.04 28.97 2.79
C ASN A 327 -6.43 27.91 1.76
N TYR A 328 -5.65 26.85 1.66
CA TYR A 328 -6.07 25.64 0.99
C TYR A 328 -6.29 24.52 2.01
N TYR A 329 -7.33 23.71 1.81
CA TYR A 329 -7.56 22.55 2.67
C TYR A 329 -6.71 21.37 2.22
N SER A 330 -5.80 20.93 3.09
CA SER A 330 -5.03 19.70 2.87
C SER A 330 -5.77 18.48 3.43
N ARG A 331 -5.97 17.47 2.58
CA ARG A 331 -6.61 16.21 2.98
C ARG A 331 -5.69 15.38 3.85
N THR A 332 -4.41 15.34 3.51
CA THR A 332 -3.36 14.59 4.21
C THR A 332 -3.26 15.04 5.65
N TYR A 333 -3.22 16.35 5.88
CA TYR A 333 -3.12 16.90 7.24
C TYR A 333 -4.49 17.19 7.89
N ASN A 334 -5.58 16.94 7.17
CA ASN A 334 -6.95 17.25 7.57
C ASN A 334 -7.10 18.67 8.17
N LYS A 335 -6.49 19.68 7.54
CA LYS A 335 -6.46 21.06 8.04
C LYS A 335 -6.32 22.08 6.90
N ASN A 336 -6.75 23.31 7.17
CA ASN A 336 -6.46 24.45 6.33
C ASN A 336 -4.99 24.86 6.51
N ILE A 337 -4.26 24.99 5.40
CA ILE A 337 -2.89 25.48 5.37
C ILE A 337 -2.93 26.93 4.92
N PRO A 338 -2.45 27.87 5.76
CA PRO A 338 -2.37 29.26 5.38
C PRO A 338 -1.33 29.44 4.27
N LEU A 339 -1.68 30.26 3.29
CA LEU A 339 -0.79 30.77 2.27
C LEU A 339 -0.38 32.19 2.69
N PRO A 340 0.71 32.36 3.47
CA PRO A 340 1.22 33.68 3.79
C PRO A 340 1.76 34.34 2.52
N PHE A 341 0.95 35.16 1.85
CA PHE A 341 1.41 35.97 0.72
C PHE A 341 2.11 37.22 1.25
N GLY A 342 3.44 37.14 1.41
CA GLY A 342 4.27 38.32 1.66
C GLY A 342 4.66 38.97 0.34
N GLU A 343 4.31 40.24 0.12
CA GLU A 343 4.59 40.98 -1.12
C GLU A 343 6.10 41.05 -1.49
N SER A 344 7.00 40.80 -0.53
CA SER A 344 8.45 40.89 -0.72
C SER A 344 9.18 39.54 -0.81
N ARG A 345 8.47 38.42 -0.72
CA ARG A 345 9.08 37.08 -0.60
C ARG A 345 8.89 36.27 -1.88
N LYS A 346 9.93 35.52 -2.24
CA LYS A 346 9.91 34.61 -3.38
C LYS A 346 9.13 33.35 -3.03
N ASN A 347 8.30 32.86 -3.94
CA ASN A 347 7.39 31.74 -3.68
C ASN A 347 7.80 30.51 -4.49
N ILE A 348 8.03 29.39 -3.82
CA ILE A 348 8.37 28.11 -4.44
C ILE A 348 7.22 27.13 -4.18
N TYR A 349 6.56 26.67 -5.23
CA TYR A 349 5.45 25.72 -5.11
C TYR A 349 5.92 24.30 -5.41
N VAL A 350 5.58 23.35 -4.54
CA VAL A 350 5.97 21.95 -4.65
C VAL A 350 4.73 21.08 -4.84
N PHE A 351 4.73 20.24 -5.88
CA PHE A 351 3.62 19.35 -6.22
C PHE A 351 4.06 17.90 -6.32
N GLY A 352 3.15 17.00 -5.94
CA GLY A 352 3.31 15.56 -6.12
C GLY A 352 2.41 14.74 -5.20
N GLY A 353 2.62 13.42 -5.24
CA GLY A 353 1.88 12.45 -4.44
C GLY A 353 2.31 12.40 -2.97
N SER A 354 2.04 11.26 -2.34
CA SER A 354 2.31 11.00 -0.92
C SER A 354 3.78 11.18 -0.54
N SER A 355 4.74 10.85 -1.41
CA SER A 355 6.18 11.08 -1.19
C SER A 355 6.57 12.56 -1.08
N VAL A 356 5.66 13.50 -1.32
CA VAL A 356 5.89 14.94 -1.10
C VAL A 356 5.41 15.39 0.29
N VAL A 357 4.46 14.66 0.90
CA VAL A 357 3.80 15.04 2.16
C VAL A 357 4.14 14.13 3.35
N LEU A 358 4.71 12.95 3.09
CA LEU A 358 5.18 11.99 4.09
C LEU A 358 6.72 11.90 4.08
N PRO A 359 7.37 11.73 5.25
CA PRO A 359 6.78 11.77 6.58
C PRO A 359 6.47 13.22 7.00
N GLU A 360 5.44 13.40 7.83
CA GLU A 360 5.00 14.73 8.24
C GLU A 360 6.15 15.56 8.87
N LYS A 361 6.22 16.85 8.53
CA LYS A 361 7.19 17.85 9.04
C LYS A 361 8.67 17.60 8.72
N ASN A 362 8.97 16.55 7.96
CA ASN A 362 10.33 16.22 7.51
C ASN A 362 10.36 15.90 6.02
N THR A 363 9.42 16.45 5.27
CA THR A 363 9.37 16.33 3.82
C THR A 363 10.52 17.10 3.17
N PHE A 364 10.80 16.84 1.89
CA PHE A 364 11.86 17.58 1.21
C PHE A 364 11.48 19.06 1.02
N ALA A 365 10.18 19.39 1.01
CA ALA A 365 9.71 20.78 1.02
C ALA A 365 10.06 21.48 2.35
N ASP A 366 9.83 20.81 3.49
CA ASP A 366 10.20 21.34 4.81
C ASP A 366 11.72 21.51 4.94
N GLN A 367 12.50 20.55 4.43
CA GLN A 367 13.95 20.61 4.45
C GLN A 367 14.48 21.70 3.51
N LEU A 368 13.87 21.88 2.34
CA LEU A 368 14.22 22.94 1.40
C LEU A 368 13.95 24.33 2.00
N GLN A 369 12.83 24.51 2.70
CA GLN A 369 12.54 25.74 3.44
C GLN A 369 13.65 26.05 4.46
N LYS A 370 14.10 25.05 5.24
CA LYS A 370 15.19 25.23 6.21
C LYS A 370 16.50 25.64 5.55
N LEU A 371 16.85 25.01 4.42
CA LEU A 371 18.07 25.34 3.66
C LEU A 371 18.04 26.78 3.14
N LEU A 372 16.92 27.21 2.55
CA LEU A 372 16.74 28.58 2.04
C LEU A 372 16.78 29.63 3.16
N SER A 373 16.11 29.37 4.28
CA SER A 373 16.11 30.29 5.43
C SER A 373 17.50 30.47 6.06
N ASN A 374 18.36 29.44 5.97
CA ASN A 374 19.72 29.48 6.53
C ASN A 374 20.77 30.03 5.52
N GLY A 375 20.51 29.93 4.22
CA GLY A 375 21.49 30.14 3.15
C GLY A 375 21.86 31.58 2.82
N ALA A 376 21.39 32.57 3.59
CA ALA A 376 21.47 34.00 3.26
C ALA A 376 20.87 34.39 1.89
N SER A 377 20.16 33.47 1.21
CA SER A 377 19.38 33.80 0.03
C SER A 377 18.21 34.69 0.45
N GLU A 378 17.68 35.44 -0.50
CA GLU A 378 16.43 36.20 -0.32
C GLU A 378 15.37 35.35 0.38
N ALA A 379 14.51 36.03 1.13
CA ALA A 379 13.50 35.39 1.96
C ALA A 379 12.48 34.66 1.08
N ALA A 380 12.79 33.42 0.68
CA ALA A 380 11.91 32.55 -0.08
C ALA A 380 11.04 31.70 0.85
N ASP A 381 9.81 31.47 0.45
CA ASP A 381 8.85 30.61 1.11
C ASP A 381 8.52 29.41 0.21
N VAL A 382 8.50 28.22 0.81
CA VAL A 382 8.20 26.95 0.15
C VAL A 382 6.80 26.50 0.55
N TYR A 383 5.93 26.35 -0.45
CA TYR A 383 4.55 25.92 -0.28
C TYR A 383 4.39 24.53 -0.87
N ASN A 384 4.12 23.56 0.00
CA ASN A 384 3.85 22.20 -0.41
C ASN A 384 2.36 22.06 -0.74
N PHE A 385 2.01 21.75 -1.98
CA PHE A 385 0.65 21.49 -2.48
C PHE A 385 0.40 20.00 -2.76
N GLY A 386 1.33 19.13 -2.38
CA GLY A 386 1.19 17.68 -2.52
C GLY A 386 0.09 17.11 -1.64
N GLU A 387 -0.37 15.91 -1.98
CA GLU A 387 -1.26 15.09 -1.16
C GLU A 387 -0.98 13.61 -1.38
N ILE A 388 -1.49 12.77 -0.48
CA ILE A 388 -1.58 11.34 -0.75
C ILE A 388 -2.38 11.06 -2.04
N GLU A 389 -1.97 9.99 -2.74
CA GLU A 389 -2.64 9.45 -3.93
C GLU A 389 -2.67 10.39 -5.17
N LEU A 390 -2.00 11.55 -5.19
CA LEU A 390 -2.03 12.39 -6.41
C LEU A 390 -1.24 11.78 -7.57
N ASP A 391 -1.88 11.67 -8.73
CA ASP A 391 -1.25 11.35 -10.02
C ASP A 391 -0.97 12.63 -10.85
N SER A 392 -0.46 12.50 -12.08
CA SER A 392 -0.15 13.65 -12.94
C SER A 392 -1.36 14.49 -13.33
N PHE A 393 -2.58 13.93 -13.36
CA PHE A 393 -3.79 14.70 -13.63
C PHE A 393 -4.11 15.64 -12.48
N ASP A 394 -4.02 15.14 -11.25
CA ASP A 394 -4.18 15.94 -10.06
C ASP A 394 -3.12 17.04 -10.00
N VAL A 395 -1.85 16.71 -10.25
CA VAL A 395 -0.75 17.70 -10.27
C VAL A 395 -1.04 18.82 -11.26
N ARG A 396 -1.46 18.48 -12.49
CA ARG A 396 -1.85 19.47 -13.51
C ARG A 396 -2.97 20.38 -13.03
N SER A 397 -4.07 19.81 -12.54
CA SER A 397 -5.20 20.59 -12.04
C SER A 397 -4.78 21.53 -10.91
N ARG A 398 -3.97 21.03 -9.97
CA ARG A 398 -3.53 21.81 -8.81
C ARG A 398 -2.56 22.92 -9.16
N VAL A 399 -1.69 22.72 -10.15
CA VAL A 399 -0.83 23.79 -10.67
C VAL A 399 -1.71 24.93 -11.20
N SER A 400 -2.67 24.60 -12.06
CA SER A 400 -3.57 25.60 -12.64
C SER A 400 -4.40 26.34 -11.59
N ASP A 401 -5.00 25.59 -10.66
CA ASP A 401 -5.73 26.18 -9.53
C ASP A 401 -4.81 27.10 -8.71
N SER A 402 -3.58 26.66 -8.40
CA SER A 402 -2.65 27.40 -7.54
C SER A 402 -2.21 28.75 -8.13
N PHE A 403 -2.06 28.81 -9.46
CA PHE A 403 -1.67 30.03 -10.16
C PHE A 403 -2.78 31.08 -10.15
N GLY A 404 -4.04 30.65 -10.01
CA GLY A 404 -5.19 31.54 -9.85
C GLY A 404 -5.19 32.34 -8.54
N PHE A 405 -4.41 31.94 -7.53
CA PHE A 405 -4.31 32.65 -6.26
C PHE A 405 -3.15 33.63 -6.24
N HIS A 406 -1.96 33.12 -6.51
CA HIS A 406 -0.71 33.88 -6.52
C HIS A 406 0.31 33.12 -7.36
N LEU A 407 1.04 33.84 -8.21
CA LEU A 407 2.04 33.25 -9.08
C LEU A 407 3.27 32.82 -8.26
N PRO A 408 3.78 31.59 -8.43
CA PRO A 408 5.07 31.22 -7.89
C PRO A 408 6.22 31.82 -8.71
N ASP A 409 7.38 31.93 -8.07
CA ASP A 409 8.65 32.18 -8.75
C ASP A 409 9.28 30.89 -9.26
N ILE A 410 8.98 29.73 -8.64
CA ILE A 410 9.47 28.40 -9.07
C ILE A 410 8.38 27.36 -8.82
N VAL A 411 8.20 26.45 -9.79
CA VAL A 411 7.41 25.21 -9.60
C VAL A 411 8.33 24.01 -9.50
N ILE A 412 8.09 23.13 -8.54
CA ILE A 412 8.79 21.85 -8.36
C ILE A 412 7.79 20.70 -8.48
N VAL A 413 8.08 19.72 -9.33
CA VAL A 413 7.23 18.54 -9.54
C VAL A 413 7.97 17.24 -9.21
N TYR A 414 7.38 16.43 -8.32
CA TYR A 414 7.79 15.06 -8.01
C TYR A 414 6.57 14.13 -8.13
N ALA A 415 6.33 13.56 -9.31
CA ALA A 415 5.13 12.75 -9.60
C ALA A 415 5.44 11.61 -10.59
N GLY A 416 4.69 10.50 -10.50
CA GLY A 416 4.84 9.34 -11.40
C GLY A 416 4.50 7.98 -10.78
N HIS A 417 4.57 7.84 -9.44
CA HIS A 417 4.22 6.57 -8.77
C HIS A 417 2.74 6.24 -8.94
N ASN A 418 1.87 7.19 -8.58
CA ASN A 418 0.42 6.99 -8.63
C ASN A 418 -0.11 6.88 -10.06
N ASP A 419 0.58 7.43 -11.07
CA ASP A 419 0.21 7.23 -12.47
C ASP A 419 0.27 5.75 -12.89
N ILE A 420 1.32 5.05 -12.46
CA ILE A 420 1.46 3.61 -12.67
C ILE A 420 0.46 2.85 -11.80
N GLU A 421 0.40 3.14 -10.50
CA GLU A 421 -0.48 2.43 -9.57
C GLU A 421 -1.96 2.56 -9.96
N HIS A 422 -2.44 3.77 -10.25
CA HIS A 422 -3.83 4.00 -10.66
C HIS A 422 -4.12 3.37 -12.03
N GLY A 423 -3.24 3.54 -13.02
CA GLY A 423 -3.43 2.95 -14.34
C GLY A 423 -3.56 1.42 -14.27
N TYR A 424 -2.62 0.77 -13.57
CA TYR A 424 -2.67 -0.67 -13.38
C TYR A 424 -3.81 -1.11 -12.46
N SER A 425 -4.20 -0.31 -11.47
CA SER A 425 -5.35 -0.64 -10.64
C SER A 425 -6.60 -0.87 -11.49
N VAL A 426 -6.80 -0.09 -12.57
CA VAL A 426 -7.91 -0.25 -13.50
C VAL A 426 -7.74 -1.48 -14.38
N VAL A 427 -6.55 -1.70 -14.94
CA VAL A 427 -6.28 -2.88 -15.78
C VAL A 427 -6.49 -4.16 -14.97
N LEU A 428 -5.97 -4.22 -13.74
CA LEU A 428 -6.01 -5.40 -12.88
C LEU A 428 -7.38 -5.66 -12.25
N LEU A 429 -8.33 -4.70 -12.27
CA LEU A 429 -9.72 -4.97 -11.85
C LEU A 429 -10.35 -6.11 -12.68
N ASP A 430 -9.94 -6.29 -13.92
CA ASP A 430 -10.39 -7.40 -14.76
C ASP A 430 -9.58 -8.67 -14.56
N TYR A 431 -8.44 -8.59 -13.89
CA TYR A 431 -7.60 -9.76 -13.62
C TYR A 431 -7.67 -10.19 -12.15
N SER A 432 -8.48 -9.54 -11.32
CA SER A 432 -8.71 -9.93 -9.93
C SER A 432 -9.45 -11.26 -9.83
N PHE A 433 -8.84 -12.24 -9.17
CA PHE A 433 -9.48 -13.53 -8.89
C PHE A 433 -10.74 -13.38 -8.02
N PHE A 434 -10.79 -12.35 -7.18
CA PHE A 434 -11.85 -12.17 -6.19
C PHE A 434 -13.09 -11.46 -6.72
N ARG A 435 -13.06 -10.92 -7.95
CA ARG A 435 -14.20 -10.19 -8.51
C ARG A 435 -15.46 -11.04 -8.68
N GLN A 436 -15.30 -12.34 -8.87
CA GLN A 436 -16.41 -13.29 -9.02
C GLN A 436 -16.46 -14.34 -7.90
N THR A 437 -15.70 -14.14 -6.81
CA THR A 437 -15.73 -15.07 -5.69
C THR A 437 -16.77 -14.63 -4.68
N ASP A 438 -17.87 -15.36 -4.60
CA ASP A 438 -18.93 -15.07 -3.63
C ASP A 438 -18.59 -15.60 -2.22
N LEU A 439 -17.64 -16.54 -2.12
CA LEU A 439 -17.29 -17.20 -0.85
C LEU A 439 -15.93 -16.77 -0.30
N LEU A 440 -14.92 -16.62 -1.16
CA LEU A 440 -13.57 -16.35 -0.71
C LEU A 440 -13.34 -14.92 -0.23
N ASP A 441 -13.84 -13.90 -0.94
CA ASP A 441 -13.64 -12.49 -0.56
C ASP A 441 -14.21 -12.20 0.85
N PRO A 442 -15.46 -12.61 1.19
CA PRO A 442 -15.97 -12.44 2.56
C PRO A 442 -15.17 -13.21 3.62
N LEU A 443 -14.67 -14.42 3.29
CA LEU A 443 -13.83 -15.20 4.18
C LEU A 443 -12.51 -14.47 4.47
N PHE A 444 -11.85 -13.97 3.44
CA PHE A 444 -10.60 -13.22 3.60
C PHE A 444 -10.82 -11.87 4.27
N GLN A 445 -11.93 -11.20 4.04
CA GLN A 445 -12.29 -9.98 4.77
C GLN A 445 -12.47 -10.28 6.26
N SER A 446 -13.09 -11.41 6.61
CA SER A 446 -13.22 -11.84 8.02
C SER A 446 -11.89 -12.23 8.65
N ILE A 447 -10.98 -12.85 7.88
CA ILE A 447 -9.61 -13.13 8.35
C ILE A 447 -8.87 -11.81 8.56
N PHE A 448 -8.93 -10.90 7.59
CA PHE A 448 -8.30 -9.60 7.65
C PHE A 448 -8.79 -8.78 8.85
N SER A 449 -10.10 -8.73 9.10
CA SER A 449 -10.64 -7.98 10.25
C SER A 449 -10.09 -8.50 11.58
N ARG A 450 -9.87 -9.81 11.71
CA ARG A 450 -9.29 -10.43 12.92
C ARG A 450 -7.78 -10.19 13.03
N LEU A 451 -7.07 -10.21 11.91
CA LEU A 451 -5.61 -9.98 11.88
C LEU A 451 -5.25 -8.49 12.03
N LYS A 452 -6.09 -7.60 11.50
CA LYS A 452 -5.90 -6.15 11.59
C LYS A 452 -5.83 -5.73 13.05
N ASP A 453 -6.76 -6.22 13.87
CA ASP A 453 -6.83 -5.93 15.31
C ASP A 453 -5.59 -6.41 16.08
N THR A 454 -4.89 -7.42 15.58
CA THR A 454 -3.65 -7.92 16.21
C THR A 454 -2.39 -7.23 15.71
N SER A 455 -2.40 -6.67 14.50
CA SER A 455 -1.18 -6.18 13.84
C SER A 455 -0.73 -4.79 14.29
N GLY A 456 -1.62 -3.93 14.79
CA GLY A 456 -1.31 -2.55 15.22
C GLY A 456 -0.71 -1.61 14.14
N ALA A 457 -0.36 -2.13 12.97
CA ALA A 457 0.54 -1.52 12.00
C ALA A 457 -0.16 -0.97 10.74
N LEU A 458 -1.44 -1.31 10.52
CA LEU A 458 -2.21 -0.81 9.38
C LEU A 458 -3.03 0.40 9.79
N THR A 459 -2.38 1.57 9.89
CA THR A 459 -3.02 2.89 10.11
C THR A 459 -3.71 3.42 8.85
N PHE A 460 -4.22 2.56 7.99
CA PHE A 460 -5.15 2.98 6.96
C PHE A 460 -6.46 3.41 7.64
N GLY A 461 -6.73 4.71 7.61
CA GLY A 461 -7.93 5.30 8.22
C GLY A 461 -9.25 4.72 7.67
N ASN A 462 -9.21 4.11 6.49
CA ASN A 462 -10.33 3.40 5.88
C ASN A 462 -10.09 1.87 5.92
N PRO A 463 -10.89 1.07 6.66
CA PRO A 463 -10.78 -0.38 6.70
C PRO A 463 -10.89 -1.07 5.34
N ASP A 464 -11.70 -0.54 4.42
CA ASP A 464 -11.92 -1.13 3.09
C ASP A 464 -10.70 -0.91 2.20
N ALA A 465 -10.08 0.27 2.27
CA ALA A 465 -8.82 0.55 1.59
C ALA A 465 -7.71 -0.37 2.11
N ALA A 466 -7.62 -0.54 3.44
CA ALA A 466 -6.67 -1.43 4.09
C ALA A 466 -6.85 -2.89 3.61
N TYR A 467 -8.11 -3.35 3.54
CA TYR A 467 -8.42 -4.69 3.07
C TYR A 467 -8.09 -4.87 1.58
N SER A 468 -8.39 -3.86 0.74
CA SER A 468 -8.04 -3.89 -0.68
C SER A 468 -6.53 -4.01 -0.90
N VAL A 469 -5.74 -3.28 -0.12
CA VAL A 469 -4.27 -3.36 -0.14
C VAL A 469 -3.78 -4.75 0.30
N PHE A 470 -4.26 -5.25 1.45
CA PHE A 470 -3.94 -6.60 1.94
C PHE A 470 -4.31 -7.68 0.92
N ARG A 471 -5.51 -7.60 0.34
CA ARG A 471 -5.97 -8.57 -0.66
C ARG A 471 -5.04 -8.59 -1.87
N ARG A 472 -4.64 -7.42 -2.38
CA ARG A 472 -3.75 -7.33 -3.55
C ARG A 472 -2.35 -7.85 -3.25
N LEU A 473 -1.75 -7.39 -2.14
CA LEU A 473 -0.37 -7.70 -1.78
C LEU A 473 -0.19 -9.12 -1.26
N ASP A 474 -1.01 -9.52 -0.30
CA ASP A 474 -0.78 -10.73 0.50
C ASP A 474 -1.55 -11.95 -0.01
N ILE A 475 -2.56 -11.75 -0.86
CA ILE A 475 -3.41 -12.83 -1.37
C ILE A 475 -3.31 -12.97 -2.89
N GLU A 476 -3.67 -11.95 -3.66
CA GLU A 476 -3.72 -12.03 -5.12
C GLU A 476 -2.34 -12.24 -5.73
N SER A 477 -1.32 -11.49 -5.30
CA SER A 477 0.05 -11.61 -5.83
C SER A 477 0.61 -13.04 -5.71
N PRO A 478 0.56 -13.73 -4.55
CA PRO A 478 0.91 -15.14 -4.46
C PRO A 478 0.05 -16.08 -5.31
N LEU A 479 -1.26 -15.80 -5.45
CA LEU A 479 -2.15 -16.60 -6.30
C LEU A 479 -1.80 -16.46 -7.78
N PHE A 480 -1.50 -15.25 -8.26
CA PHE A 480 -1.04 -15.02 -9.62
C PHE A 480 0.22 -15.85 -9.88
N GLN A 481 1.22 -15.74 -9.01
CA GLN A 481 2.43 -16.55 -9.11
C GLN A 481 2.15 -18.06 -9.14
N PHE A 482 1.29 -18.54 -8.24
CA PHE A 482 0.93 -19.96 -8.20
C PHE A 482 0.24 -20.41 -9.50
N PHE A 483 -0.74 -19.67 -9.99
CA PHE A 483 -1.46 -20.06 -11.21
C PHE A 483 -0.61 -19.92 -12.48
N GLN A 484 0.31 -18.96 -12.54
CA GLN A 484 1.32 -18.90 -13.61
C GLN A 484 2.23 -20.15 -13.57
N SER A 485 2.66 -20.57 -12.37
CA SER A 485 3.56 -21.72 -12.20
C SER A 485 3.02 -23.04 -12.75
N ILE A 486 1.71 -23.23 -12.68
CA ILE A 486 1.03 -24.44 -13.14
C ILE A 486 0.40 -24.26 -14.53
N GLY A 487 0.67 -23.15 -15.23
CA GLY A 487 0.12 -22.85 -16.55
C GLY A 487 -1.39 -22.67 -16.57
N ARG A 488 -1.99 -22.27 -15.44
CA ARG A 488 -3.43 -22.00 -15.30
C ARG A 488 -3.79 -20.53 -15.36
N PHE A 489 -2.80 -19.64 -15.35
CA PHE A 489 -3.00 -18.23 -15.66
C PHE A 489 -1.93 -17.80 -16.65
N ALA A 490 -2.35 -17.23 -17.77
CA ALA A 490 -1.47 -16.67 -18.78
C ALA A 490 -2.11 -15.36 -19.28
N PRO A 491 -1.63 -14.19 -18.82
CA PRO A 491 -2.19 -12.93 -19.29
C PRO A 491 -1.91 -12.77 -20.80
N PRO A 492 -2.79 -12.08 -21.54
CA PRO A 492 -2.61 -11.89 -22.98
C PRO A 492 -1.29 -11.17 -23.30
N GLU A 493 -0.61 -11.65 -24.33
CA GLU A 493 0.64 -11.05 -24.83
C GLU A 493 0.43 -9.58 -25.23
N GLY A 494 1.37 -8.72 -24.83
CA GLY A 494 1.36 -7.28 -25.15
C GLY A 494 0.31 -6.44 -24.42
N LEU A 495 -0.54 -7.01 -23.55
CA LEU A 495 -1.53 -6.24 -22.78
C LEU A 495 -0.88 -5.14 -21.94
N PHE A 496 0.13 -5.53 -21.14
CA PHE A 496 0.76 -4.61 -20.19
C PHE A 496 1.71 -3.63 -20.87
N GLU A 497 2.30 -3.99 -22.00
CA GLU A 497 3.05 -3.07 -22.86
C GLU A 497 2.14 -1.96 -23.38
N LYS A 498 0.97 -2.30 -23.93
CA LYS A 498 -0.04 -1.33 -24.37
C LYS A 498 -0.59 -0.49 -23.21
N ALA A 499 -0.73 -1.06 -22.02
CA ALA A 499 -1.11 -0.31 -20.83
C ALA A 499 -0.04 0.72 -20.46
N ASN A 500 1.24 0.32 -20.46
CA ASN A 500 2.37 1.21 -20.23
C ASN A 500 2.40 2.37 -21.25
N GLU A 501 2.22 2.08 -22.54
CA GLU A 501 2.15 3.11 -23.58
C GLU A 501 1.05 4.16 -23.32
N LYS A 502 -0.14 3.70 -22.93
CA LYS A 502 -1.28 4.59 -22.63
C LYS A 502 -1.05 5.43 -21.37
N ILE A 503 -0.55 4.80 -20.30
CA ILE A 503 -0.21 5.50 -19.05
C ILE A 503 0.87 6.54 -19.33
N LEU A 504 1.93 6.18 -20.08
CA LEU A 504 2.99 7.11 -20.45
C LEU A 504 2.45 8.27 -21.29
N ALA A 505 1.67 8.01 -22.35
CA ALA A 505 1.12 9.08 -23.19
C ALA A 505 0.28 10.08 -22.38
N SER A 506 -0.49 9.59 -21.42
CA SER A 506 -1.25 10.43 -20.50
C SER A 506 -0.35 11.23 -19.56
N TYR A 507 0.64 10.59 -18.94
CA TYR A 507 1.61 11.24 -18.08
C TYR A 507 2.36 12.36 -18.83
N GLN A 508 2.81 12.08 -20.06
CA GLN A 508 3.48 13.05 -20.93
C GLN A 508 2.59 14.27 -21.15
N SER A 509 1.36 14.06 -21.62
CA SER A 509 0.43 15.15 -21.87
C SER A 509 0.18 16.03 -20.63
N ASN A 510 0.09 15.43 -19.44
CA ASN A 510 -0.15 16.18 -18.21
C ASN A 510 1.08 16.98 -17.76
N ILE A 511 2.27 16.37 -17.79
CA ILE A 511 3.52 17.06 -17.43
C ILE A 511 3.84 18.17 -18.43
N GLU A 512 3.61 17.96 -19.73
CA GLU A 512 3.77 19.02 -20.75
C GLU A 512 2.81 20.18 -20.52
N ALA A 513 1.55 19.91 -20.15
CA ALA A 513 0.59 20.96 -19.83
C ALA A 513 1.03 21.82 -18.63
N VAL A 514 1.60 21.20 -17.58
CA VAL A 514 2.19 21.93 -16.44
C VAL A 514 3.34 22.82 -16.90
N ILE A 515 4.24 22.29 -17.73
CA ILE A 515 5.37 23.05 -18.28
C ILE A 515 4.88 24.21 -19.14
N ASP A 516 3.89 23.97 -20.01
CA ASP A 516 3.36 24.98 -20.92
C ASP A 516 2.70 26.13 -20.15
N GLU A 517 1.91 25.81 -19.13
CA GLU A 517 1.25 26.79 -18.26
C GLU A 517 2.26 27.64 -17.50
N ALA A 518 3.28 27.02 -16.89
CA ALA A 518 4.36 27.74 -16.22
C ALA A 518 5.19 28.59 -17.20
N SER A 519 5.52 28.03 -18.38
CA SER A 519 6.28 28.73 -19.41
C SER A 519 5.55 29.94 -19.97
N ALA A 520 4.21 29.88 -20.09
CA ALA A 520 3.39 31.01 -20.54
C ALA A 520 3.46 32.20 -19.58
N LEU A 521 3.79 31.94 -18.31
CA LEU A 521 3.96 32.93 -17.24
C LEU A 521 5.43 33.21 -16.91
N HIS A 522 6.36 32.66 -17.70
CA HIS A 522 7.81 32.75 -17.48
C HIS A 522 8.29 32.19 -16.12
N ILE A 523 7.56 31.21 -15.58
CA ILE A 523 7.89 30.56 -14.31
C ILE A 523 8.79 29.35 -14.59
N PRO A 524 10.01 29.28 -14.02
CA PRO A 524 10.85 28.10 -14.14
C PRO A 524 10.23 26.88 -13.45
N VAL A 525 10.40 25.71 -14.07
CA VAL A 525 9.94 24.42 -13.55
C VAL A 525 11.12 23.53 -13.26
N ILE A 526 11.20 22.98 -12.06
CA ILE A 526 12.11 21.90 -11.70
C ILE A 526 11.32 20.60 -11.67
N ILE A 527 11.75 19.61 -12.45
CA ILE A 527 11.18 18.26 -12.42
C ILE A 527 12.21 17.31 -11.82
N SER A 528 11.78 16.44 -10.92
CA SER A 528 12.62 15.40 -10.34
C SER A 528 12.21 14.02 -10.84
N THR A 529 13.19 13.18 -11.19
CA THR A 529 12.92 11.75 -11.43
C THR A 529 12.36 11.11 -10.16
N VAL A 530 11.51 10.10 -10.32
CA VAL A 530 10.91 9.34 -9.23
C VAL A 530 11.75 8.11 -8.90
N VAL A 531 11.90 7.82 -7.61
CA VAL A 531 12.68 6.67 -7.10
C VAL A 531 11.83 5.82 -6.16
N GLY A 532 12.13 4.53 -6.11
CA GLY A 532 11.44 3.59 -5.24
C GLY A 532 12.39 2.54 -4.66
N ASN A 533 11.88 1.77 -3.70
CA ASN A 533 12.61 0.80 -2.92
C ASN A 533 12.66 -0.56 -3.61
N PHE A 534 13.80 -0.89 -4.23
CA PHE A 534 13.96 -2.16 -4.93
C PHE A 534 13.92 -3.41 -4.03
N TYR A 535 14.01 -3.22 -2.71
CA TYR A 535 13.98 -4.31 -1.74
C TYR A 535 12.60 -4.49 -1.08
N TYR A 536 11.62 -3.66 -1.43
CA TYR A 536 10.30 -3.74 -0.83
C TYR A 536 9.39 -4.73 -1.56
N SER A 537 8.85 -5.69 -0.79
CA SER A 537 7.95 -6.75 -1.25
C SER A 537 8.50 -7.67 -2.34
N LYS A 538 7.84 -8.81 -2.55
CA LYS A 538 8.18 -9.72 -3.65
C LYS A 538 7.58 -9.15 -4.93
N GLN A 539 8.42 -8.65 -5.84
CA GLN A 539 8.00 -8.20 -7.16
C GLN A 539 7.38 -9.37 -7.95
N VAL A 540 6.11 -9.27 -8.33
CA VAL A 540 5.41 -10.31 -9.11
C VAL A 540 5.02 -9.76 -10.48
N GLY A 541 5.49 -10.42 -11.53
CA GLY A 541 5.30 -10.04 -12.92
C GLY A 541 4.54 -11.07 -13.74
N VAL A 542 4.52 -10.87 -15.06
CA VAL A 542 4.08 -11.91 -16.00
C VAL A 542 5.13 -13.01 -16.09
N GLY A 543 4.67 -14.26 -15.98
CA GLY A 543 5.53 -15.43 -15.90
C GLY A 543 6.34 -15.42 -14.61
N TYR A 544 7.65 -15.19 -14.76
CA TYR A 544 8.62 -15.17 -13.66
C TYR A 544 9.68 -14.07 -13.80
N ASP A 545 9.52 -13.15 -14.75
CA ASP A 545 10.61 -12.23 -15.10
C ASP A 545 10.96 -11.30 -13.92
N ALA A 546 9.95 -10.71 -13.28
CA ALA A 546 10.14 -9.83 -12.13
C ALA A 546 10.85 -10.57 -10.98
N GLU A 547 10.34 -11.75 -10.62
CA GLU A 547 10.91 -12.58 -9.56
C GLU A 547 12.32 -13.06 -9.87
N TRP A 548 12.56 -13.47 -11.12
CA TRP A 548 13.84 -13.96 -11.58
C TRP A 548 14.89 -12.86 -11.52
N TYR A 549 14.59 -11.67 -12.04
CA TYR A 549 15.49 -10.53 -11.96
C TYR A 549 15.69 -10.07 -10.52
N ASN A 550 14.66 -10.07 -9.68
CA ASN A 550 14.80 -9.75 -8.25
C ASN A 550 15.72 -10.76 -7.55
N ALA A 551 15.57 -12.07 -7.80
CA ALA A 551 16.45 -13.09 -7.27
C ALA A 551 17.90 -12.94 -7.76
N LEU A 552 18.11 -12.60 -9.04
CA LEU A 552 19.44 -12.29 -9.56
C LEU A 552 20.05 -11.07 -8.87
N ALA A 553 19.26 -10.01 -8.64
CA ALA A 553 19.70 -8.80 -7.96
C ALA A 553 20.14 -9.10 -6.51
N LEU A 554 19.34 -9.84 -5.76
CA LEU A 554 19.63 -10.20 -4.37
C LEU A 554 20.91 -11.05 -4.21
N ASN A 555 21.29 -11.81 -5.24
CA ASN A 555 22.50 -12.62 -5.25
C ASN A 555 23.73 -11.92 -5.86
N GLU A 556 23.54 -10.77 -6.51
CA GLU A 556 24.62 -10.05 -7.20
C GLU A 556 25.39 -9.12 -6.24
N GLN A 557 26.71 -9.22 -6.27
CA GLN A 557 27.62 -8.44 -5.42
C GLN A 557 28.07 -7.15 -6.11
N ASN A 558 28.12 -7.13 -7.45
CA ASN A 558 28.46 -5.94 -8.20
C ASN A 558 27.29 -4.95 -8.20
N TYR A 559 27.49 -3.78 -7.58
CA TYR A 559 26.46 -2.75 -7.43
C TYR A 559 25.72 -2.42 -8.74
N ASN A 560 26.45 -2.16 -9.84
CA ASN A 560 25.85 -1.76 -11.11
C ASN A 560 25.02 -2.87 -11.74
N ARG A 561 25.50 -4.12 -11.69
CA ARG A 561 24.74 -5.28 -12.20
C ARG A 561 23.52 -5.56 -11.35
N ARG A 562 23.66 -5.51 -10.03
CA ARG A 562 22.56 -5.68 -9.08
C ARG A 562 21.46 -4.67 -9.34
N LEU A 563 21.83 -3.39 -9.47
CA LEU A 563 20.90 -2.33 -9.80
C LEU A 563 20.23 -2.56 -11.16
N GLY A 564 20.98 -2.96 -12.19
CA GLY A 564 20.41 -3.29 -13.49
C GLY A 564 19.39 -4.43 -13.44
N TYR A 565 19.60 -5.42 -12.57
CA TYR A 565 18.59 -6.47 -12.33
C TYR A 565 17.37 -5.93 -11.57
N PHE A 566 17.55 -5.12 -10.54
CA PHE A 566 16.42 -4.49 -9.84
C PHE A 566 15.58 -3.60 -10.75
N GLN A 567 16.19 -2.85 -11.66
CA GLN A 567 15.47 -2.03 -12.64
C GLN A 567 14.63 -2.90 -13.59
N LYS A 568 15.18 -4.02 -14.07
CA LYS A 568 14.42 -4.98 -14.88
C LYS A 568 13.28 -5.63 -14.10
N ALA A 569 13.53 -5.96 -12.83
CA ALA A 569 12.54 -6.56 -11.96
C ALA A 569 11.38 -5.60 -11.67
N ARG A 570 11.70 -4.33 -11.37
CA ARG A 570 10.76 -3.20 -11.31
C ARG A 570 9.93 -3.08 -12.58
N ASP A 571 10.57 -3.09 -13.75
CA ASP A 571 9.87 -2.87 -15.02
C ASP A 571 8.96 -4.04 -15.41
N ALA A 572 9.30 -5.26 -14.96
CA ALA A 572 8.51 -6.46 -15.16
C ALA A 572 7.41 -6.68 -14.08
N GLU A 573 7.43 -5.93 -12.98
CA GLU A 573 6.44 -6.04 -11.89
C GLU A 573 5.06 -5.57 -12.37
N ILE A 574 4.02 -6.37 -12.15
CA ILE A 574 2.65 -6.08 -12.61
C ILE A 574 1.62 -6.33 -11.52
N PHE A 575 1.74 -7.44 -10.78
CA PHE A 575 0.66 -7.95 -9.92
C PHE A 575 0.80 -7.54 -8.45
N ASN A 576 1.63 -6.55 -8.16
CA ASN A 576 1.80 -6.04 -6.81
C ASN A 576 0.77 -4.94 -6.51
N GLY A 577 0.27 -4.93 -5.28
CA GLY A 577 -0.71 -3.94 -4.82
C GLY A 577 -0.18 -2.50 -4.79
N HIS A 578 1.14 -2.32 -4.64
CA HIS A 578 1.82 -1.03 -4.74
C HIS A 578 2.93 -1.16 -5.77
N LEU A 579 2.71 -0.57 -6.95
CA LEU A 579 3.66 -0.65 -8.04
C LEU A 579 4.70 0.47 -7.97
N HIS A 580 5.93 0.12 -8.28
CA HIS A 580 6.98 1.11 -8.49
C HIS A 580 6.72 1.92 -9.77
N ALA A 581 7.14 3.18 -9.78
CA ALA A 581 7.24 3.94 -11.01
C ALA A 581 8.22 3.26 -11.97
N LYS A 582 7.79 2.99 -13.20
CA LYS A 582 8.56 2.24 -14.20
C LYS A 582 9.64 3.12 -14.84
N SER A 583 10.70 2.51 -15.39
CA SER A 583 11.82 3.23 -16.03
C SER A 583 11.36 4.23 -17.09
N PHE A 584 10.35 3.87 -17.88
CA PHE A 584 9.88 4.72 -18.98
C PHE A 584 9.38 6.10 -18.53
N ILE A 585 8.92 6.24 -17.28
CA ILE A 585 8.56 7.55 -16.70
C ILE A 585 9.82 8.40 -16.54
N ASN A 586 10.86 7.85 -15.90
CA ASN A 586 12.12 8.58 -15.69
C ASN A 586 12.84 8.85 -17.01
N ASP A 587 12.81 7.93 -17.96
CA ASP A 587 13.40 8.11 -19.29
C ASP A 587 12.72 9.26 -20.03
N TYR A 588 11.39 9.36 -19.95
CA TYR A 588 10.68 10.52 -20.46
C TYR A 588 11.08 11.81 -19.74
N LEU A 589 11.10 11.83 -18.40
CA LEU A 589 11.50 13.03 -17.64
C LEU A 589 12.91 13.51 -18.01
N ARG A 590 13.86 12.59 -18.23
CA ARG A 590 15.22 12.90 -18.72
C ARG A 590 15.25 13.44 -20.15
N SER A 591 14.28 13.05 -20.97
CA SER A 591 14.18 13.50 -22.37
C SER A 591 13.68 14.94 -22.50
N ILE A 592 13.06 15.51 -21.46
CA ILE A 592 12.54 16.88 -21.48
C ILE A 592 13.70 17.87 -21.53
N SER A 593 13.85 18.53 -22.68
CA SER A 593 14.83 19.60 -22.90
C SER A 593 14.12 20.83 -23.42
N ARG A 594 13.74 21.75 -22.51
CA ARG A 594 12.99 22.97 -22.83
C ARG A 594 13.56 24.16 -22.07
N PRO A 595 13.54 25.38 -22.65
CA PRO A 595 13.89 26.60 -21.91
C PRO A 595 13.01 26.76 -20.66
N GLY A 596 13.62 27.15 -19.54
CA GLY A 596 12.93 27.32 -18.25
C GLY A 596 12.59 26.00 -17.52
N VAL A 597 12.93 24.84 -18.09
CA VAL A 597 12.75 23.54 -17.42
C VAL A 597 14.11 23.00 -16.95
N HIS A 598 14.16 22.56 -15.70
CA HIS A 598 15.35 22.07 -15.04
C HIS A 598 15.10 20.66 -14.50
N LEU A 599 16.08 19.76 -14.69
CA LEU A 599 16.00 18.39 -14.19
C LEU A 599 16.84 18.22 -12.92
N VAL A 600 16.26 17.59 -11.90
CA VAL A 600 16.96 16.93 -10.80
C VAL A 600 16.83 15.42 -11.01
N ASP A 601 17.86 14.79 -11.58
CA ASP A 601 17.89 13.34 -11.79
C ASP A 601 18.29 12.64 -10.48
N LEU A 602 17.32 12.59 -9.56
CA LEU A 602 17.45 11.94 -8.26
C LEU A 602 17.91 10.49 -8.41
N GLU A 603 17.31 9.71 -9.33
CA GLU A 603 17.68 8.31 -9.54
C GLU A 603 19.16 8.20 -9.93
N ALA A 604 19.61 8.92 -10.97
CA ALA A 604 21.00 8.86 -11.40
C ALA A 604 21.97 9.36 -10.32
N THR A 605 21.58 10.38 -9.55
CA THR A 605 22.43 10.91 -8.47
C THR A 605 22.56 9.90 -7.32
N MET A 606 21.47 9.26 -6.91
CA MET A 606 21.48 8.19 -5.91
C MET A 606 22.34 7.00 -6.37
N ILE A 607 22.26 6.63 -7.66
CA ILE A 607 23.09 5.59 -8.27
C ILE A 607 24.57 5.97 -8.24
N ALA A 608 24.91 7.21 -8.62
CA ALA A 608 26.29 7.70 -8.61
C ALA A 608 26.89 7.70 -7.21
N GLN A 609 26.07 7.98 -6.19
CA GLN A 609 26.45 7.91 -4.77
C GLN A 609 26.39 6.49 -4.18
N ARG A 610 26.09 5.48 -5.00
CA ARG A 610 25.95 4.08 -4.59
C ARG A 610 24.97 3.87 -3.44
N ARG A 611 23.89 4.65 -3.39
CA ARG A 611 22.83 4.46 -2.40
C ARG A 611 22.18 3.08 -2.56
N PRO A 612 21.71 2.46 -1.47
CA PRO A 612 21.27 1.08 -1.49
C PRO A 612 19.89 0.86 -2.13
N PHE A 613 19.02 1.87 -2.20
CA PHE A 613 17.62 1.76 -2.62
C PHE A 613 16.80 0.78 -1.78
N ASN A 614 17.05 0.72 -0.48
CA ASN A 614 16.40 -0.16 0.49
C ASN A 614 15.75 0.66 1.62
N HIS A 615 15.48 0.04 2.78
CA HIS A 615 14.90 0.72 3.94
C HIS A 615 15.74 1.86 4.55
N GLU A 616 17.02 2.00 4.19
CA GLU A 616 17.82 3.17 4.56
C GLU A 616 17.37 4.42 3.78
N ASP A 617 16.90 4.21 2.55
CA ASP A 617 16.46 5.27 1.65
C ASP A 617 14.94 5.49 1.68
N PHE A 618 14.17 4.45 2.00
CA PHE A 618 12.71 4.40 1.91
C PHE A 618 12.03 3.81 3.14
N MET A 619 10.85 4.33 3.50
CA MET A 619 10.00 3.76 4.55
C MET A 619 9.26 2.50 4.04
N ASP A 620 8.86 2.50 2.77
CA ASP A 620 8.17 1.39 2.10
C ASP A 620 8.57 1.29 0.61
N THR A 621 7.67 0.90 -0.30
CA THR A 621 7.90 0.82 -1.74
C THR A 621 8.36 2.14 -2.37
N MET A 622 7.90 3.30 -1.86
CA MET A 622 8.04 4.57 -2.58
C MET A 622 8.22 5.80 -1.69
N HIS A 623 7.89 5.73 -0.39
CA HIS A 623 8.03 6.86 0.51
C HIS A 623 9.47 6.98 1.01
N LEU A 624 10.04 8.17 0.92
CA LEU A 624 11.44 8.41 1.25
C LEU A 624 11.63 8.47 2.78
N THR A 625 12.79 8.07 3.30
CA THR A 625 13.16 8.34 4.70
C THR A 625 13.46 9.83 4.89
N PRO A 626 13.39 10.37 6.14
CA PRO A 626 13.80 11.76 6.42
C PRO A 626 15.19 12.12 5.87
N THR A 627 16.14 11.18 5.90
CA THR A 627 17.49 11.36 5.36
C THR A 627 17.46 11.55 3.84
N THR A 628 16.67 10.75 3.12
CA THR A 628 16.52 10.87 1.67
C THR A 628 15.73 12.10 1.27
N HIS A 629 14.75 12.53 2.08
CA HIS A 629 14.09 13.83 1.91
C HIS A 629 15.07 15.00 2.03
N HIS A 630 15.93 14.98 3.05
CA HIS A 630 16.97 16.00 3.20
C HIS A 630 17.94 15.99 2.01
N PHE A 631 18.31 14.80 1.53
CA PHE A 631 19.14 14.65 0.34
C PHE A 631 18.50 15.26 -0.92
N LEU A 632 17.23 14.95 -1.22
CA LEU A 632 16.52 15.57 -2.35
C LEU A 632 16.39 17.09 -2.18
N ALA A 633 16.10 17.58 -0.97
CA ALA A 633 16.04 19.01 -0.68
C ALA A 633 17.37 19.72 -0.97
N GLN A 634 18.50 19.09 -0.63
CA GLN A 634 19.83 19.60 -0.93
C GLN A 634 20.06 19.71 -2.45
N LEU A 635 19.69 18.68 -3.22
CA LEU A 635 19.80 18.72 -4.68
C LEU A 635 18.92 19.80 -5.32
N LEU A 636 17.71 19.99 -4.80
CA LEU A 636 16.80 21.05 -5.23
C LEU A 636 17.39 22.43 -4.92
N TYR A 637 17.89 22.64 -3.70
CA TYR A 637 18.56 23.88 -3.29
C TYR A 637 19.76 24.19 -4.19
N GLU A 638 20.64 23.22 -4.41
CA GLU A 638 21.79 23.37 -5.31
C GLU A 638 21.36 23.73 -6.73
N LYS A 639 20.28 23.09 -7.25
CA LYS A 639 19.76 23.40 -8.58
C LYS A 639 19.24 24.84 -8.68
N ILE A 640 18.50 25.29 -7.68
CA ILE A 640 17.97 26.67 -7.61
C ILE A 640 19.11 27.68 -7.60
N MET A 641 20.15 27.44 -6.79
CA MET A 641 21.31 28.33 -6.69
C MET A 641 22.19 28.30 -7.94
N GLU A 642 22.49 27.12 -8.49
CA GLU A 642 23.30 26.93 -9.71
C GLU A 642 22.71 27.69 -10.90
N LYS A 643 21.37 27.68 -11.03
CA LYS A 643 20.66 28.33 -12.13
C LYS A 643 20.20 29.75 -11.81
N ASN A 644 20.48 30.25 -10.61
CA ASN A 644 20.02 31.55 -10.12
C ASN A 644 18.51 31.78 -10.33
N LEU A 645 17.68 30.77 -10.03
CA LEU A 645 16.25 30.79 -10.38
C LEU A 645 15.43 31.80 -9.57
N LEU A 646 15.95 32.24 -8.42
CA LEU A 646 15.31 33.28 -7.63
C LEU A 646 15.66 34.70 -8.14
N GLY A 647 16.60 34.80 -9.08
CA GLY A 647 17.14 36.07 -9.58
C GLY A 647 18.02 36.80 -8.56
N GLU A 648 18.64 37.90 -9.00
CA GLU A 648 18.95 39.00 -8.09
C GLU A 648 17.65 39.80 -7.93
N ALA A 649 17.23 40.16 -6.71
CA ALA A 649 16.05 41.01 -6.49
C ALA A 649 16.06 42.14 -7.52
N PRO A 650 14.98 42.32 -8.31
CA PRO A 650 14.91 43.45 -9.21
C PRO A 650 15.20 44.70 -8.39
N ALA A 651 16.24 45.44 -8.77
CA ALA A 651 16.61 46.68 -8.11
C ALA A 651 15.34 47.50 -7.91
N SER A 652 14.94 47.68 -6.65
CA SER A 652 13.63 48.17 -6.22
C SER A 652 13.17 49.36 -7.07
N GLY A 653 12.29 49.12 -8.04
CA GLY A 653 11.87 50.21 -8.94
C GLY A 653 11.09 49.84 -10.21
N GLN A 654 11.01 48.57 -10.60
CA GLN A 654 10.22 48.16 -11.77
C GLN A 654 9.30 46.98 -11.41
N SER A 655 8.08 47.29 -10.97
CA SER A 655 7.01 46.30 -10.95
C SER A 655 6.67 45.91 -12.40
N PRO A 656 6.59 44.62 -12.73
CA PRO A 656 6.03 44.20 -14.01
C PRO A 656 4.58 44.71 -14.11
N PRO A 657 4.11 45.12 -15.30
CA PRO A 657 2.69 45.42 -15.48
C PRO A 657 1.88 44.17 -15.19
N LEU A 658 0.91 44.28 -14.27
CA LEU A 658 -0.06 43.23 -14.02
C LEU A 658 -0.78 42.89 -15.35
N PRO A 659 -1.01 41.60 -15.64
CA PRO A 659 -1.83 41.22 -16.79
C PRO A 659 -3.22 41.84 -16.63
N ASN A 660 -3.71 42.49 -17.71
CA ASN A 660 -5.08 42.99 -17.74
C ASN A 660 -6.05 41.79 -17.66
N PRO A 661 -7.08 41.86 -16.80
CA PRO A 661 -8.05 40.79 -16.60
C PRO A 661 -8.91 40.50 -17.83
#